data_AF-A0A168DGW5-F1
#
_entry.id   AF-A0A168DGW5-F1
#
_cell.length_a   1.000
_cell.length_b   1.000
_cell.length_c   1.000
_cell.angle_alpha   90.00
_cell.angle_beta   90.00
_cell.angle_gamma   90.00
#
_symmetry.space_group_name_H-M   'P 1'
#
loop_
_entity.id
_entity.type
_entity.pdbx_description
1 polymer ?
#
loop_
_entity_poly.entity_id
_entity_poly.type
_entity_poly.pdbx_seq_one_letter_code
_entity_poly.pdbx_strand_id
1 'polypeptide(L)'
;MRVIIAGAGVAGPAIAFWLAKDGHDVTLVERFPSLRTAGLQVDLRNEAIEVVRRMGLLQTVRERSVPEMGTIIVDSKGQENIVQRKLEVETESGVQGKTSAYEIMRRDLIEILHDATKENVTYRFGLSVDHYRNIKGDENSEEGPKTDKVEVTLSDGSKEMYDLLVAADGQGSRIRKHMFFYRPEDDDSRWLGIFSAYYTLPRRDYDTSFCRMYHATERRLAMTRWHREDQGQVYLMAMSNTERFRRALDRDVASQKDAFAAVFKGMGWQEERILHALTDAEDFYADEMLQRRSTAWSHGRVVLLGDSAYCASPIAGVGSSMALIGAYRSLQAWLPMSTWSIKRLHVAEWVRSKGRGAQPWAKKVRDQRWLLPDYPEMCWRRSPSTARSSLTDDSRSRSLWSPGAGAYSSASSVTGGTAGDDIWLPSHELREQPEEEERAEVETFPAHFPTFVFAAFAIYVPAYLATYRAGPELQVVEDKVDVVIKETTLTPDDGTGAAIVADEVDVEEKVVLREKPVSRWRILAYGAPNPRDQLSSILTFLINGIFVALTADALFRARILYPADDLSFVRLGYVSNDEAKMLLREPDQTKMPVTVEVRIADPQPPFEDPIWRLAGGFRSTADDTDFTGIVTIPLSSRHPRWYEYRTSNNHTGRFLSAPRPGQLSEKTDGKFTFLSTSCILPRFPYNPLDHALAIPGLRHLADKLPSLSAQFMLFLGDFIYIDVPSRFGKSIDEYRMQYRQVYASPDWAPVAQNLSWIHVLDDHEISNDWDASNTGVYQAALEPWTTYQANVNPPKALRAGTSNVRRQNATWYTFAQGPASFFLMDTRSYRSRNKVPFEDEEKTMLGAEQLEDFLAWLARPEPRGIKWKIVASSVPFTKNWPVNVRDTWGGFLVERRRILEAMWDAGARGMGVLVLSGDRHEFAATKFPPPEGSKWPASAAAHEISTSPLNQFASPFPTYKQTDEEDVKLKYIPSGSSKFGAFTIENIEGDSSLHYQLYVDGKEAWNTTLVAAKPSSNSSGSIWDFLKF
;
A
#
# COMPACT_ATOMS: atom_id res chain seq x y z
N MET A 1 -36.91 -9.80 -29.78
CA MET A 1 -36.95 -10.19 -28.36
C MET A 1 -37.88 -9.24 -27.63
N ARG A 2 -38.56 -9.72 -26.60
CA ARG A 2 -39.28 -8.93 -25.61
C ARG A 2 -38.36 -8.59 -24.44
N VAL A 3 -38.10 -7.32 -24.22
CA VAL A 3 -37.18 -6.84 -23.18
C VAL A 3 -37.94 -5.94 -22.21
N ILE A 4 -37.80 -6.19 -20.91
CA ILE A 4 -38.26 -5.28 -19.88
C ILE A 4 -37.07 -4.54 -19.25
N ILE A 5 -37.19 -3.22 -19.12
CA ILE A 5 -36.19 -2.34 -18.51
C ILE A 5 -36.79 -1.76 -17.24
N ALA A 6 -36.11 -1.93 -16.11
CA ALA A 6 -36.52 -1.34 -14.83
C ALA A 6 -35.75 -0.04 -14.59
N GLY A 7 -36.43 1.11 -14.70
CA GLY A 7 -35.91 2.45 -14.38
C GLY A 7 -35.81 3.40 -15.57
N ALA A 8 -36.46 4.55 -15.48
CA ALA A 8 -36.44 5.66 -16.45
C ALA A 8 -35.42 6.74 -16.08
N GLY A 9 -34.20 6.31 -15.73
CA GLY A 9 -33.06 7.20 -15.48
C GLY A 9 -32.35 7.62 -16.78
N VAL A 10 -31.01 7.63 -16.77
CA VAL A 10 -30.21 7.83 -18.00
C VAL A 10 -30.01 6.50 -18.74
N ALA A 11 -29.59 5.46 -18.00
CA ALA A 11 -29.23 4.16 -18.58
C ALA A 11 -30.41 3.46 -19.27
N GLY A 12 -31.61 3.52 -18.68
CA GLY A 12 -32.81 2.84 -19.19
C GLY A 12 -33.26 3.34 -20.56
N PRO A 13 -33.64 4.63 -20.70
CA PRO A 13 -33.96 5.22 -22.00
C PRO A 13 -32.83 5.11 -23.02
N ALA A 14 -31.56 5.19 -22.59
CA ALA A 14 -30.42 5.03 -23.48
C ALA A 14 -30.31 3.62 -24.09
N ILE A 15 -30.50 2.55 -23.31
CA ILE A 15 -30.52 1.18 -23.87
C ILE A 15 -31.80 0.92 -24.64
N ALA A 16 -32.94 1.49 -24.21
CA ALA A 16 -34.21 1.38 -24.91
C ALA A 16 -34.13 1.96 -26.32
N PHE A 17 -33.44 3.09 -26.51
CA PHE A 17 -33.19 3.68 -27.83
C PHE A 17 -32.52 2.69 -28.79
N TRP A 18 -31.44 2.07 -28.34
CA TRP A 18 -30.68 1.14 -29.16
C TRP A 18 -31.45 -0.16 -29.43
N LEU A 19 -32.13 -0.73 -28.42
CA LEU A 19 -32.93 -1.94 -28.58
C LEU A 19 -34.14 -1.72 -29.51
N ALA A 20 -34.82 -0.58 -29.40
CA ALA A 20 -35.93 -0.23 -30.28
C ALA A 20 -35.45 0.01 -31.72
N LYS A 21 -34.30 0.66 -31.89
CA LYS A 21 -33.66 0.86 -33.20
C LYS A 21 -33.29 -0.46 -33.88
N ASP A 22 -32.93 -1.48 -33.11
CA ASP A 22 -32.64 -2.84 -33.59
C ASP A 22 -33.91 -3.72 -33.73
N GLY A 23 -35.11 -3.14 -33.56
CA GLY A 23 -36.40 -3.80 -33.81
C GLY A 23 -36.88 -4.73 -32.70
N HIS A 24 -36.43 -4.54 -31.45
CA HIS A 24 -36.94 -5.30 -30.30
C HIS A 24 -38.22 -4.69 -29.69
N ASP A 25 -39.04 -5.54 -29.06
CA ASP A 25 -40.24 -5.11 -28.29
C ASP A 25 -39.79 -4.73 -26.88
N VAL A 26 -39.83 -3.44 -26.55
CA VAL A 26 -39.25 -2.88 -25.32
C VAL A 26 -40.34 -2.29 -24.44
N THR A 27 -40.44 -2.80 -23.21
CA THR A 27 -41.24 -2.22 -22.12
C THR A 27 -40.29 -1.60 -21.10
N LEU A 28 -40.49 -0.33 -20.76
CA LEU A 28 -39.77 0.34 -19.68
C LEU A 28 -40.72 0.64 -18.52
N VAL A 29 -40.40 0.15 -17.32
CA VAL A 29 -41.18 0.41 -16.10
C VAL A 29 -40.44 1.39 -15.18
N GLU A 30 -41.15 2.32 -14.58
CA GLU A 30 -40.62 3.32 -13.65
C GLU A 30 -41.50 3.41 -12.40
N ARG A 31 -40.88 3.35 -11.22
CA ARG A 31 -41.58 3.35 -9.94
C ARG A 31 -42.26 4.68 -9.63
N PHE A 32 -41.74 5.78 -10.16
CA PHE A 32 -42.37 7.10 -10.02
C PHE A 32 -43.56 7.23 -10.98
N PRO A 33 -44.62 7.97 -10.60
CA PRO A 33 -45.82 8.14 -11.42
C PRO A 33 -45.59 8.98 -12.70
N SER A 34 -44.42 9.59 -12.84
CA SER A 34 -43.99 10.34 -14.01
C SER A 34 -42.46 10.36 -14.11
N LEU A 35 -41.92 10.84 -15.23
CA LEU A 35 -40.49 11.06 -15.39
C LEU A 35 -39.95 11.95 -14.28
N ARG A 36 -38.89 11.49 -13.62
CA ARG A 36 -38.26 12.26 -12.56
C ARG A 36 -37.39 13.36 -13.15
N THR A 37 -37.94 14.57 -13.16
CA THR A 37 -37.31 15.79 -13.68
C THR A 37 -36.44 16.53 -12.66
N ALA A 38 -36.29 16.02 -11.44
CA ALA A 38 -35.33 16.53 -10.47
C ALA A 38 -33.93 15.87 -10.65
N GLY A 39 -32.86 16.61 -10.40
CA GLY A 39 -31.50 16.08 -10.41
C GLY A 39 -30.41 17.12 -10.61
N LEU A 40 -29.17 16.70 -10.35
CA LEU A 40 -27.96 17.49 -10.52
C LEU A 40 -27.62 17.82 -11.99
N GLN A 41 -26.74 18.79 -12.18
CA GLN A 41 -25.99 18.98 -13.42
C GLN A 41 -25.09 17.76 -13.66
N VAL A 42 -25.06 17.26 -14.89
CA VAL A 42 -24.28 16.09 -15.29
C VAL A 42 -23.40 16.42 -16.50
N ASP A 43 -22.22 15.82 -16.52
CA ASP A 43 -21.28 15.99 -17.61
C ASP A 43 -21.37 14.84 -18.62
N LEU A 44 -21.39 15.19 -19.90
CA LEU A 44 -21.02 14.29 -20.99
C LEU A 44 -19.54 14.48 -21.34
N ARG A 45 -18.77 13.40 -21.22
CA ARG A 45 -17.31 13.41 -21.43
C ARG A 45 -16.87 12.30 -22.38
N ASN A 46 -15.83 12.57 -23.15
CA ASN A 46 -15.12 11.58 -23.99
C ASN A 46 -16.07 10.75 -24.88
N GLU A 47 -15.97 9.42 -24.83
CA GLU A 47 -16.75 8.46 -25.63
C GLU A 47 -18.28 8.63 -25.48
N ALA A 48 -18.78 9.23 -24.40
CA ALA A 48 -20.22 9.48 -24.25
C ALA A 48 -20.74 10.51 -25.26
N ILE A 49 -19.93 11.52 -25.62
CA ILE A 49 -20.27 12.51 -26.64
C ILE A 49 -20.47 11.82 -27.98
N GLU A 50 -19.56 10.90 -28.31
CA GLU A 50 -19.63 10.08 -29.51
C GLU A 50 -20.88 9.19 -29.53
N VAL A 51 -21.26 8.59 -28.40
CA VAL A 51 -22.50 7.81 -28.29
C VAL A 51 -23.72 8.69 -28.57
N VAL A 52 -23.83 9.86 -27.93
CA VAL A 52 -24.94 10.79 -28.16
C VAL A 52 -24.96 11.29 -29.61
N ARG A 53 -23.80 11.50 -30.23
CA ARG A 53 -23.66 11.83 -31.65
C ARG A 53 -24.23 10.71 -32.54
N ARG A 54 -23.93 9.45 -32.25
CA ARG A 54 -24.48 8.28 -32.98
C ARG A 54 -25.99 8.09 -32.77
N MET A 55 -26.53 8.58 -31.65
CA MET A 55 -27.97 8.65 -31.42
C MET A 55 -28.64 9.77 -32.23
N GLY A 56 -27.86 10.69 -32.82
CA GLY A 56 -28.38 11.87 -33.51
C GLY A 56 -28.82 12.99 -32.55
N LEU A 57 -28.46 12.92 -31.27
CA LEU A 57 -28.98 13.80 -30.21
C LEU A 57 -27.97 14.88 -29.77
N LEU A 58 -26.77 14.91 -30.35
CA LEU A 58 -25.68 15.78 -29.89
C LEU A 58 -26.04 17.27 -29.97
N GLN A 59 -26.69 17.68 -31.06
CA GLN A 59 -27.09 19.07 -31.25
C GLN A 59 -28.14 19.49 -30.21
N THR A 60 -29.15 18.64 -29.97
CA THR A 60 -30.18 18.88 -28.95
C THR A 60 -29.58 18.97 -27.54
N VAL A 61 -28.59 18.14 -27.22
CA VAL A 61 -27.86 18.24 -25.94
C VAL A 61 -27.07 19.54 -25.83
N ARG A 62 -26.42 19.97 -26.92
CA ARG A 62 -25.68 21.24 -26.95
C ARG A 62 -26.59 22.44 -26.72
N GLU A 63 -27.77 22.45 -27.32
CA GLU A 63 -28.77 23.51 -27.17
C GLU A 63 -29.37 23.60 -25.76
N ARG A 64 -29.43 22.47 -25.04
CA ARG A 64 -29.90 22.41 -23.64
C ARG A 64 -28.77 22.41 -22.61
N SER A 65 -27.52 22.64 -23.02
CA SER A 65 -26.38 22.67 -22.11
C SER A 65 -26.43 23.91 -21.21
N VAL A 66 -25.95 23.79 -19.97
CA VAL A 66 -26.02 24.87 -18.99
C VAL A 66 -25.01 25.98 -19.32
N PRO A 67 -25.36 27.26 -19.12
CA PRO A 67 -24.49 28.40 -19.42
C PRO A 67 -23.42 28.65 -18.35
N GLU A 68 -22.89 27.59 -17.71
CA GLU A 68 -21.88 27.72 -16.65
C GLU A 68 -20.58 28.31 -17.22
N MET A 69 -20.10 29.41 -16.65
CA MET A 69 -18.90 30.15 -17.10
C MET A 69 -17.59 29.61 -16.50
N GLY A 70 -17.68 28.74 -15.50
CA GLY A 70 -16.55 28.20 -14.74
C GLY A 70 -16.83 28.10 -13.25
N THR A 71 -15.77 27.96 -12.44
CA THR A 71 -15.85 27.80 -10.98
C THR A 71 -15.12 28.94 -10.26
N ILE A 72 -15.71 29.46 -9.19
CA ILE A 72 -15.13 30.43 -8.28
C ILE A 72 -15.10 29.84 -6.86
N ILE A 73 -13.94 29.85 -6.23
CA ILE A 73 -13.80 29.52 -4.81
C ILE A 73 -13.96 30.81 -4.00
N VAL A 74 -14.90 30.81 -3.05
CA VAL A 74 -15.20 31.96 -2.19
C VAL A 74 -14.84 31.66 -0.72
N ASP A 75 -14.65 32.70 0.09
CA ASP A 75 -14.51 32.59 1.54
C ASP A 75 -15.85 32.70 2.30
N SER A 76 -15.77 32.72 3.64
CA SER A 76 -16.92 32.85 4.54
C SER A 76 -17.64 34.19 4.46
N LYS A 77 -17.07 35.20 3.78
CA LYS A 77 -17.72 36.49 3.51
C LYS A 77 -18.19 36.61 2.05
N GLY A 78 -17.98 35.58 1.24
CA GLY A 78 -18.31 35.57 -0.18
C GLY A 78 -17.27 36.26 -1.07
N GLN A 79 -16.08 36.56 -0.56
CA GLN A 79 -15.00 37.14 -1.34
C GLN A 79 -14.39 36.09 -2.28
N GLU A 80 -14.21 36.45 -3.55
CA GLU A 80 -13.70 35.56 -4.58
C GLU A 80 -12.17 35.41 -4.44
N ASN A 81 -11.70 34.19 -4.18
CA ASN A 81 -10.29 33.88 -3.94
C ASN A 81 -9.60 33.29 -5.17
N ILE A 82 -10.27 32.37 -5.87
CA ILE A 82 -9.74 31.69 -7.05
C ILE A 82 -10.83 31.62 -8.11
N VAL A 83 -10.54 32.12 -9.31
CA VAL A 83 -11.45 32.09 -10.46
C VAL A 83 -10.86 31.17 -11.53
N GLN A 84 -11.59 30.10 -11.84
CA GLN A 84 -11.27 29.19 -12.94
C GLN A 84 -12.36 29.29 -14.01
N ARG A 85 -12.03 29.86 -15.19
CA ARG A 85 -12.99 29.99 -16.30
C ARG A 85 -13.12 28.69 -17.10
N LYS A 86 -14.30 28.49 -17.70
CA LYS A 86 -14.59 27.42 -18.67
C LYS A 86 -13.68 27.60 -19.90
N LEU A 87 -13.15 26.48 -20.41
CA LEU A 87 -12.41 26.48 -21.67
C LEU A 87 -13.43 26.43 -22.81
N GLU A 88 -13.39 27.41 -23.72
CA GLU A 88 -14.34 27.52 -24.83
C GLU A 88 -14.00 26.61 -26.03
N VAL A 89 -12.78 26.09 -26.10
CA VAL A 89 -12.26 25.40 -27.29
C VAL A 89 -12.11 23.89 -27.04
N GLU A 90 -12.79 23.08 -27.85
CA GLU A 90 -12.39 21.70 -28.11
C GLU A 90 -11.04 21.73 -28.82
N THR A 91 -9.98 21.36 -28.11
CA THR A 91 -8.69 21.13 -28.77
C THR A 91 -8.80 19.84 -29.61
N GLU A 92 -8.18 19.79 -30.79
CA GLU A 92 -8.07 18.56 -31.61
C GLU A 92 -7.46 17.37 -30.83
N SER A 93 -6.82 17.64 -29.68
CA SER A 93 -6.31 16.66 -28.71
C SER A 93 -7.35 16.08 -27.73
N GLY A 94 -8.63 16.48 -27.78
CA GLY A 94 -9.69 15.95 -26.91
C GLY A 94 -9.58 16.33 -25.42
N VAL A 95 -8.80 17.36 -25.08
CA VAL A 95 -8.58 17.78 -23.68
C VAL A 95 -9.75 18.64 -23.21
N GLN A 96 -10.55 18.12 -22.27
CA GLN A 96 -11.65 18.84 -21.63
C GLN A 96 -11.19 19.60 -20.37
N GLY A 97 -11.74 20.80 -20.15
CA GLY A 97 -11.58 21.56 -18.91
C GLY A 97 -12.33 20.93 -17.71
N LYS A 98 -12.22 21.53 -16.51
CA LYS A 98 -12.97 21.05 -15.33
C LYS A 98 -14.49 21.20 -15.49
N THR A 99 -14.94 22.29 -16.14
CA THR A 99 -16.33 22.53 -16.57
C THR A 99 -16.47 22.09 -18.04
N SER A 100 -17.42 21.20 -18.34
CA SER A 100 -17.61 20.62 -19.69
C SER A 100 -18.37 21.57 -20.63
N ALA A 101 -18.09 21.50 -21.93
CA ALA A 101 -18.92 22.13 -22.95
C ALA A 101 -20.30 21.47 -23.10
N TYR A 102 -20.44 20.22 -22.64
CA TYR A 102 -21.66 19.41 -22.68
C TYR A 102 -22.17 19.07 -21.26
N GLU A 103 -22.08 20.04 -20.36
CA GLU A 103 -22.73 19.96 -19.05
C GLU A 103 -24.21 20.32 -19.22
N ILE A 104 -25.11 19.46 -18.75
CA ILE A 104 -26.56 19.55 -18.95
C ILE A 104 -27.27 19.16 -17.65
N MET A 105 -28.49 19.65 -17.41
CA MET A 105 -29.27 19.15 -16.28
C MET A 105 -29.63 17.68 -16.51
N ARG A 106 -29.52 16.84 -15.48
CA ARG A 106 -29.95 15.43 -15.56
C ARG A 106 -31.39 15.31 -16.09
N ARG A 107 -32.25 16.25 -15.68
CA ARG A 107 -33.61 16.42 -16.20
C ARG A 107 -33.65 16.44 -17.73
N ASP A 108 -32.97 17.42 -18.32
CA ASP A 108 -33.05 17.71 -19.74
C ASP A 108 -32.48 16.56 -20.56
N LEU A 109 -31.42 15.90 -20.05
CA LEU A 109 -30.87 14.70 -20.68
C LEU A 109 -31.88 13.53 -20.70
N ILE A 110 -32.62 13.33 -19.61
CA ILE A 110 -33.65 12.27 -19.55
C ILE A 110 -34.82 12.60 -20.46
N GLU A 111 -35.27 13.85 -20.49
CA GLU A 111 -36.32 14.30 -21.40
C GLU A 111 -35.93 14.08 -22.86
N ILE A 112 -34.69 14.44 -23.25
CA ILE A 112 -34.16 14.18 -24.60
C ILE A 112 -34.20 12.68 -24.94
N LEU A 113 -33.73 11.81 -24.03
CA LEU A 113 -33.70 10.37 -24.26
C LEU A 113 -35.10 9.75 -24.30
N HIS A 114 -36.02 10.22 -23.45
CA HIS A 114 -37.41 9.81 -23.45
C HIS A 114 -38.10 10.24 -24.76
N ASP A 115 -37.96 11.49 -25.17
CA ASP A 115 -38.54 12.00 -26.42
C ASP A 115 -38.02 11.23 -27.64
N ALA A 116 -36.76 10.82 -27.63
CA ALA A 116 -36.16 10.00 -28.68
C ALA A 116 -36.70 8.56 -28.73
N THR A 117 -37.43 8.10 -27.71
CA THR A 117 -37.85 6.69 -27.58
C THR A 117 -39.34 6.46 -27.36
N LYS A 118 -40.09 7.48 -26.92
CA LYS A 118 -41.50 7.37 -26.52
C LYS A 118 -42.45 6.78 -27.57
N GLU A 119 -42.15 6.95 -28.86
CA GLU A 119 -42.97 6.42 -29.95
C GLU A 119 -42.72 4.93 -30.21
N ASN A 120 -41.56 4.41 -29.80
CA ASN A 120 -41.10 3.04 -30.11
C ASN A 120 -40.91 2.15 -28.87
N VAL A 121 -41.12 2.68 -27.67
CA VAL A 121 -40.92 2.00 -26.39
C VAL A 121 -42.17 2.19 -25.53
N THR A 122 -42.67 1.12 -24.93
CA THR A 122 -43.82 1.20 -24.02
C THR A 122 -43.37 1.63 -22.63
N TYR A 123 -43.68 2.87 -22.24
CA TYR A 123 -43.41 3.38 -20.90
C TYR A 123 -44.58 3.12 -19.94
N ARG A 124 -44.28 2.56 -18.76
CA ARG A 124 -45.27 2.31 -17.68
C ARG A 124 -44.78 2.94 -16.38
N PHE A 125 -45.40 4.04 -15.99
CA PHE A 125 -45.09 4.77 -14.77
C PHE A 125 -45.89 4.25 -13.56
N GLY A 126 -45.40 4.50 -12.35
CA GLY A 126 -45.99 4.00 -11.10
C GLY A 126 -45.81 2.50 -10.88
N LEU A 127 -44.91 1.85 -11.64
CA LEU A 127 -44.74 0.41 -11.68
C LEU A 127 -43.27 0.02 -11.52
N SER A 128 -42.95 -0.89 -10.61
CA SER A 128 -41.59 -1.45 -10.44
C SER A 128 -41.57 -2.96 -10.62
N VAL A 129 -40.38 -3.49 -10.96
CA VAL A 129 -40.10 -4.91 -10.83
C VAL A 129 -39.72 -5.18 -9.38
N ASP A 130 -40.55 -5.91 -8.66
CA ASP A 130 -40.33 -6.23 -7.24
C ASP A 130 -39.59 -7.57 -7.07
N HIS A 131 -39.82 -8.51 -7.98
CA HIS A 131 -39.16 -9.82 -7.99
C HIS A 131 -38.96 -10.33 -9.42
N TYR A 132 -37.99 -11.21 -9.62
CA TYR A 132 -37.81 -11.91 -10.89
C TYR A 132 -37.40 -13.37 -10.68
N ARG A 133 -37.69 -14.22 -11.66
CA ARG A 133 -37.25 -15.61 -11.68
C ARG A 133 -36.76 -15.98 -13.08
N ASN A 134 -35.53 -16.50 -13.16
CA ASN A 134 -35.02 -17.10 -14.40
C ASN A 134 -35.76 -18.42 -14.65
N ILE A 135 -36.32 -18.58 -15.85
CA ILE A 135 -37.04 -19.78 -16.29
C ILE A 135 -36.20 -20.45 -17.37
N LYS A 136 -35.82 -21.72 -17.13
CA LYS A 136 -35.11 -22.51 -18.15
C LYS A 136 -36.06 -22.95 -19.25
N GLY A 137 -35.56 -22.95 -20.47
CA GLY A 137 -36.26 -23.54 -21.61
C GLY A 137 -36.48 -25.05 -21.44
N ASP A 138 -37.60 -25.55 -21.93
CA ASP A 138 -37.86 -27.00 -22.03
C ASP A 138 -37.17 -27.54 -23.30
N GLU A 139 -36.17 -28.39 -23.10
CA GLU A 139 -35.40 -29.02 -24.18
C GLU A 139 -36.19 -30.10 -24.93
N ASN A 140 -37.32 -30.58 -24.36
CA ASN A 140 -38.14 -31.67 -24.90
C ASN A 140 -39.48 -31.20 -25.49
N SER A 141 -39.65 -29.90 -25.75
CA SER A 141 -40.91 -29.36 -26.26
C SER A 141 -41.12 -29.69 -27.75
N GLU A 142 -42.30 -30.21 -28.12
CA GLU A 142 -42.67 -30.58 -29.50
C GLU A 142 -42.69 -29.38 -30.48
N GLU A 143 -42.67 -28.14 -29.95
CA GLU A 143 -42.59 -26.89 -30.72
C GLU A 143 -41.13 -26.44 -31.01
N GLY A 144 -40.12 -27.25 -30.64
CA GLY A 144 -38.69 -26.93 -30.72
C GLY A 144 -38.08 -26.49 -29.38
N PRO A 145 -36.74 -26.30 -29.30
CA PRO A 145 -36.08 -25.93 -28.05
C PRO A 145 -36.55 -24.54 -27.60
N LYS A 146 -37.22 -24.46 -26.46
CA LYS A 146 -37.58 -23.16 -25.87
C LYS A 146 -36.32 -22.46 -25.37
N THR A 147 -36.17 -21.17 -25.66
CA THR A 147 -35.07 -20.37 -25.10
C THR A 147 -35.39 -20.01 -23.65
N ASP A 148 -34.37 -19.94 -22.79
CA ASP A 148 -34.53 -19.41 -21.41
C ASP A 148 -35.23 -18.04 -21.41
N LYS A 149 -36.05 -17.78 -20.39
CA LYS A 149 -36.80 -16.53 -20.20
C LYS A 149 -36.66 -16.01 -18.77
N VAL A 150 -37.17 -14.81 -18.52
CA VAL A 150 -37.34 -14.26 -17.17
C VAL A 150 -38.81 -13.94 -16.92
N GLU A 151 -39.33 -14.46 -15.81
CA GLU A 151 -40.62 -14.05 -15.26
C GLU A 151 -40.37 -12.88 -14.30
N VAL A 152 -41.08 -11.77 -14.49
CA VAL A 152 -41.02 -10.61 -13.60
C VAL A 152 -42.35 -10.47 -12.86
N THR A 153 -42.26 -10.17 -11.57
CA THR A 153 -43.41 -9.77 -10.75
C THR A 153 -43.36 -8.25 -10.59
N LEU A 154 -44.41 -7.58 -11.04
CA LEU A 154 -44.53 -6.13 -10.97
C LEU A 154 -45.20 -5.71 -9.66
N SER A 155 -45.05 -4.44 -9.28
CA SER A 155 -45.53 -3.90 -8.00
C SER A 155 -47.06 -3.87 -7.84
N ASP A 156 -47.81 -4.05 -8.93
CA ASP A 156 -49.26 -4.25 -8.91
C ASP A 156 -49.67 -5.73 -8.71
N GLY A 157 -48.68 -6.62 -8.55
CA GLY A 157 -48.85 -8.06 -8.38
C GLY A 157 -48.94 -8.86 -9.69
N SER A 158 -48.97 -8.18 -10.84
CA SER A 158 -48.99 -8.86 -12.15
C SER A 158 -47.67 -9.58 -12.43
N LYS A 159 -47.74 -10.66 -13.21
CA LYS A 159 -46.59 -11.45 -13.62
C LYS A 159 -46.49 -11.50 -15.13
N GLU A 160 -45.32 -11.18 -15.65
CA GLU A 160 -45.09 -11.09 -17.09
C GLU A 160 -43.82 -11.84 -17.51
N MET A 161 -43.83 -12.38 -18.72
CA MET A 161 -42.70 -13.13 -19.29
C MET A 161 -41.95 -12.30 -20.33
N TYR A 162 -40.63 -12.20 -20.15
CA TYR A 162 -39.72 -11.49 -21.04
C TYR A 162 -38.51 -12.36 -21.42
N ASP A 163 -37.86 -12.03 -22.53
CA ASP A 163 -36.63 -12.70 -22.97
C ASP A 163 -35.40 -12.13 -22.25
N LEU A 164 -35.48 -10.91 -21.71
CA LEU A 164 -34.42 -10.23 -20.98
C LEU A 164 -35.00 -9.19 -20.00
N LEU A 165 -34.41 -9.10 -18.80
CA LEU A 165 -34.63 -8.03 -17.83
C LEU A 165 -33.36 -7.20 -17.69
N VAL A 166 -33.46 -5.89 -17.95
CA VAL A 166 -32.36 -4.92 -17.75
C VAL A 166 -32.68 -4.06 -16.53
N ALA A 167 -31.86 -4.18 -15.49
CA ALA A 167 -31.97 -3.38 -14.27
C ALA A 167 -31.19 -2.07 -14.41
N ALA A 168 -31.92 -0.98 -14.63
CA ALA A 168 -31.41 0.40 -14.69
C ALA A 168 -31.96 1.26 -13.53
N ASP A 169 -32.25 0.62 -12.39
CA ASP A 169 -32.98 1.17 -11.22
C ASP A 169 -32.08 1.88 -10.19
N GLY A 170 -30.85 2.23 -10.59
CA GLY A 170 -29.95 3.12 -9.84
C GLY A 170 -29.18 2.47 -8.69
N GLN A 171 -28.46 3.28 -7.91
CA GLN A 171 -27.50 2.76 -6.90
C GLN A 171 -28.14 1.90 -5.81
N GLY A 172 -29.40 2.17 -5.48
CA GLY A 172 -30.20 1.42 -4.51
C GLY A 172 -30.91 0.18 -5.08
N SER A 173 -30.52 -0.26 -6.29
CA SER A 173 -31.16 -1.33 -7.06
C SER A 173 -31.64 -2.51 -6.20
N ARG A 174 -32.94 -2.79 -6.26
CA ARG A 174 -33.55 -3.95 -5.60
C ARG A 174 -33.24 -5.23 -6.38
N ILE A 175 -33.19 -5.12 -7.71
CA ILE A 175 -32.87 -6.23 -8.60
C ILE A 175 -31.44 -6.71 -8.39
N ARG A 176 -30.47 -5.80 -8.22
CA ARG A 176 -29.09 -6.15 -7.85
C ARG A 176 -29.04 -6.90 -6.52
N LYS A 177 -29.68 -6.36 -5.48
CA LYS A 177 -29.71 -7.00 -4.15
C LYS A 177 -30.29 -8.40 -4.22
N HIS A 178 -31.32 -8.61 -5.04
CA HIS A 178 -31.89 -9.93 -5.29
C HIS A 178 -30.93 -10.85 -6.06
N MET A 179 -30.23 -10.33 -7.08
CA MET A 179 -29.22 -11.07 -7.86
C MET A 179 -28.10 -11.65 -6.99
N PHE A 180 -27.66 -10.89 -5.99
CA PHE A 180 -26.56 -11.27 -5.09
C PHE A 180 -27.03 -11.79 -3.73
N PHE A 181 -28.32 -12.08 -3.55
CA PHE A 181 -28.85 -12.51 -2.25
C PHE A 181 -28.13 -13.75 -1.68
N TYR A 182 -27.80 -14.72 -2.55
CA TYR A 182 -27.06 -15.93 -2.18
C TYR A 182 -25.53 -15.84 -2.39
N ARG A 183 -25.04 -14.67 -2.80
CA ARG A 183 -23.61 -14.36 -3.05
C ARG A 183 -23.30 -12.91 -2.66
N PRO A 184 -23.49 -12.50 -1.40
CA PRO A 184 -23.28 -11.13 -0.97
C PRO A 184 -21.84 -10.64 -1.19
N GLU A 185 -20.86 -11.55 -1.20
CA GLU A 185 -19.46 -11.30 -1.53
C GLU A 185 -19.24 -10.73 -2.94
N ASP A 186 -20.18 -11.00 -3.87
CA ASP A 186 -20.14 -10.50 -5.24
C ASP A 186 -20.74 -9.08 -5.39
N ASP A 187 -21.41 -8.52 -4.36
CA ASP A 187 -21.97 -7.15 -4.34
C ASP A 187 -21.13 -6.17 -3.49
N ASP A 188 -19.89 -5.91 -3.93
CA ASP A 188 -19.00 -4.95 -3.25
C ASP A 188 -19.48 -3.50 -3.41
N SER A 189 -19.34 -2.73 -2.33
CA SER A 189 -19.59 -1.28 -2.32
C SER A 189 -18.56 -0.54 -1.48
N ARG A 190 -18.09 0.59 -2.01
CA ARG A 190 -17.13 1.45 -1.32
C ARG A 190 -17.79 2.75 -0.91
N TRP A 191 -18.00 2.93 0.38
CA TRP A 191 -18.40 4.22 0.95
C TRP A 191 -17.24 5.23 0.84
N LEU A 192 -17.56 6.47 0.44
CA LEU A 192 -16.56 7.52 0.23
C LEU A 192 -16.44 8.51 1.41
N GLY A 193 -17.19 8.30 2.48
CA GLY A 193 -17.14 9.17 3.65
C GLY A 193 -17.88 10.50 3.49
N ILE A 194 -18.74 10.64 2.47
CA ILE A 194 -19.42 11.90 2.14
C ILE A 194 -20.93 11.69 2.15
N PHE A 195 -21.65 12.58 2.84
CA PHE A 195 -23.08 12.78 2.68
C PHE A 195 -23.32 14.00 1.80
N SER A 196 -24.29 13.91 0.90
CA SER A 196 -24.61 15.02 0.00
C SER A 196 -26.10 15.30 -0.05
N ALA A 197 -26.45 16.58 -0.19
CA ALA A 197 -27.79 17.02 -0.48
C ALA A 197 -27.80 18.07 -1.59
N TYR A 198 -28.87 18.10 -2.38
CA TYR A 198 -29.09 19.13 -3.39
C TYR A 198 -30.57 19.48 -3.54
N TYR A 199 -30.84 20.73 -3.89
CA TYR A 199 -32.18 21.32 -4.04
C TYR A 199 -32.09 22.64 -4.82
N THR A 200 -33.23 23.14 -5.27
CA THR A 200 -33.33 24.37 -6.05
C THR A 200 -33.17 25.64 -5.20
N LEU A 201 -32.57 26.68 -5.79
CA LEU A 201 -32.39 28.00 -5.19
C LEU A 201 -32.80 29.10 -6.18
N PRO A 202 -33.71 30.03 -5.84
CA PRO A 202 -34.07 31.16 -6.71
C PRO A 202 -32.88 32.08 -6.99
N ARG A 203 -32.74 32.52 -8.25
CA ARG A 203 -31.66 33.41 -8.69
C ARG A 203 -31.93 34.86 -8.30
N ARG A 204 -30.88 35.60 -7.95
CA ARG A 204 -30.90 37.05 -7.71
C ARG A 204 -30.01 37.76 -8.73
N ASP A 205 -30.22 39.06 -8.93
CA ASP A 205 -29.56 39.85 -9.98
C ASP A 205 -28.02 39.82 -9.92
N TYR A 206 -27.45 39.65 -8.71
CA TYR A 206 -26.00 39.58 -8.51
C TYR A 206 -25.40 38.17 -8.70
N ASP A 207 -26.23 37.15 -8.91
CA ASP A 207 -25.76 35.78 -9.12
C ASP A 207 -25.29 35.59 -10.57
N THR A 208 -23.98 35.51 -10.75
CA THR A 208 -23.36 35.23 -12.05
C THR A 208 -23.41 33.73 -12.37
N SER A 209 -23.33 33.36 -13.65
CA SER A 209 -23.36 31.96 -14.11
C SER A 209 -22.08 31.15 -13.80
N PHE A 210 -21.33 31.53 -12.76
CA PHE A 210 -20.24 30.74 -12.22
C PHE A 210 -20.78 29.78 -11.15
N CYS A 211 -20.26 28.55 -11.13
CA CYS A 211 -20.34 27.72 -9.95
C CYS A 211 -19.54 28.39 -8.82
N ARG A 212 -20.18 28.70 -7.70
CA ARG A 212 -19.47 29.17 -6.50
C ARG A 212 -19.33 28.02 -5.51
N MET A 213 -18.12 27.83 -5.01
CA MET A 213 -17.76 26.78 -4.07
C MET A 213 -17.19 27.41 -2.80
N TYR A 214 -17.77 27.06 -1.66
CA TYR A 214 -17.31 27.49 -0.35
C TYR A 214 -16.93 26.28 0.50
N HIS A 215 -15.65 26.22 0.86
CA HIS A 215 -15.11 25.25 1.80
C HIS A 215 -15.27 25.78 3.22
N ALA A 216 -16.30 25.31 3.91
CA ALA A 216 -16.54 25.65 5.31
C ALA A 216 -15.70 24.77 6.25
N THR A 217 -15.51 25.26 7.47
CA THR A 217 -14.90 24.49 8.57
C THR A 217 -15.71 23.22 8.88
N GLU A 218 -15.12 22.30 9.66
CA GLU A 218 -15.78 21.06 10.12
C GLU A 218 -16.13 20.09 8.98
N ARG A 219 -15.34 20.12 7.91
CA ARG A 219 -15.44 19.24 6.73
C ARG A 219 -16.79 19.38 6.00
N ARG A 220 -17.16 20.61 5.69
CA ARG A 220 -18.40 20.98 4.99
C ARG A 220 -18.10 21.74 3.69
N LEU A 221 -18.82 21.42 2.63
CA LEU A 221 -18.76 22.11 1.34
C LEU A 221 -20.16 22.58 0.97
N ALA A 222 -20.29 23.86 0.60
CA ALA A 222 -21.50 24.40 0.00
C ALA A 222 -21.19 24.91 -1.41
N MET A 223 -22.05 24.61 -2.37
CA MET A 223 -21.93 25.11 -3.74
C MET A 223 -23.25 25.71 -4.22
N THR A 224 -23.16 26.76 -5.05
CA THR A 224 -24.30 27.25 -5.83
C THR A 224 -23.98 27.21 -7.31
N ARG A 225 -24.94 26.76 -8.13
CA ARG A 225 -24.80 26.57 -9.57
C ARG A 225 -26.04 27.07 -10.29
N TRP A 226 -25.87 27.73 -11.43
CA TRP A 226 -26.97 28.45 -12.10
C TRP A 226 -27.19 27.87 -13.49
N HIS A 227 -28.37 27.28 -13.71
CA HIS A 227 -28.71 26.59 -14.95
C HIS A 227 -29.81 27.31 -15.75
N ARG A 228 -30.51 28.28 -15.14
CA ARG A 228 -31.55 29.11 -15.78
C ARG A 228 -31.41 30.57 -15.36
N GLU A 229 -32.18 31.44 -16.02
CA GLU A 229 -32.23 32.88 -15.72
C GLU A 229 -32.89 33.19 -14.38
N ASP A 230 -33.80 32.33 -13.91
CA ASP A 230 -34.62 32.54 -12.71
C ASP A 230 -34.26 31.62 -11.54
N GLN A 231 -33.51 30.52 -11.80
CA GLN A 231 -33.21 29.51 -10.78
C GLN A 231 -31.84 28.82 -10.95
N GLY A 232 -31.35 28.30 -9.83
CA GLY A 232 -30.12 27.53 -9.67
C GLY A 232 -30.28 26.37 -8.70
N GLN A 233 -29.17 25.79 -8.27
CA GLN A 233 -29.13 24.67 -7.33
C GLN A 233 -28.08 24.89 -6.25
N VAL A 234 -28.39 24.40 -5.06
CA VAL A 234 -27.45 24.25 -3.95
C VAL A 234 -26.96 22.81 -3.91
N TYR A 235 -25.67 22.64 -3.60
CA TYR A 235 -25.07 21.35 -3.26
C TYR A 235 -24.41 21.49 -1.89
N LEU A 236 -24.83 20.65 -0.95
CA LEU A 236 -24.24 20.54 0.39
C LEU A 236 -23.51 19.21 0.48
N MET A 237 -22.26 19.19 0.93
CA MET A 237 -21.51 17.96 1.18
C MET A 237 -20.82 17.99 2.53
N ALA A 238 -20.89 16.90 3.29
CA ALA A 238 -20.28 16.79 4.61
C ALA A 238 -19.54 15.46 4.78
N MET A 239 -18.35 15.51 5.40
CA MET A 239 -17.55 14.32 5.79
C MET A 239 -17.51 14.09 7.31
N SER A 240 -18.44 14.71 8.03
CA SER A 240 -18.61 14.62 9.49
C SER A 240 -20.05 14.22 9.81
N ASN A 241 -20.38 14.03 11.09
CA ASN A 241 -21.75 13.75 11.55
C ASN A 241 -22.39 12.47 10.95
N THR A 242 -21.58 11.45 10.69
CA THR A 242 -21.99 10.21 10.00
C THR A 242 -23.24 9.55 10.59
N GLU A 243 -23.29 9.38 11.91
CA GLU A 243 -24.43 8.73 12.57
C GLU A 243 -25.72 9.57 12.45
N ARG A 244 -25.61 10.89 12.58
CA ARG A 244 -26.74 11.81 12.39
C ARG A 244 -27.30 11.69 10.98
N PHE A 245 -26.44 11.74 9.96
CA PHE A 245 -26.90 11.64 8.57
C PHE A 245 -27.50 10.27 8.25
N ARG A 246 -26.87 9.16 8.65
CA ARG A 246 -27.45 7.82 8.41
C ARG A 246 -28.82 7.66 9.06
N ARG A 247 -28.94 8.03 10.34
CA ARG A 247 -30.25 8.00 11.05
C ARG A 247 -31.30 8.87 10.38
N ALA A 248 -30.91 9.98 9.77
CA ALA A 248 -31.82 10.87 9.06
C ALA A 248 -32.22 10.34 7.67
N LEU A 249 -31.28 9.75 6.93
CA LEU A 249 -31.53 9.14 5.61
C LEU A 249 -32.50 7.95 5.68
N ASP A 250 -32.52 7.23 6.81
CA ASP A 250 -33.47 6.13 7.07
C ASP A 250 -34.89 6.62 7.44
N ARG A 251 -35.11 7.93 7.56
CA ARG A 251 -36.38 8.56 7.95
C ARG A 251 -37.00 9.35 6.79
N ASP A 252 -37.94 10.23 7.10
CA ASP A 252 -38.62 11.12 6.16
C ASP A 252 -37.73 12.30 5.70
N VAL A 253 -38.17 12.99 4.65
CA VAL A 253 -37.46 14.14 4.06
C VAL A 253 -37.30 15.31 5.04
N ALA A 254 -38.25 15.55 5.95
CA ALA A 254 -38.12 16.62 6.93
C ALA A 254 -36.97 16.33 7.90
N SER A 255 -36.87 15.09 8.39
CA SER A 255 -35.73 14.63 9.20
C SER A 255 -34.38 14.81 8.49
N GLN A 256 -34.32 14.57 7.17
CA GLN A 256 -33.12 14.77 6.37
C GLN A 256 -32.76 16.26 6.24
N LYS A 257 -33.73 17.12 5.93
CA LYS A 257 -33.55 18.57 5.88
C LYS A 257 -33.06 19.12 7.21
N ASP A 258 -33.65 18.69 8.34
CA ASP A 258 -33.23 19.10 9.68
C ASP A 258 -31.79 18.70 10.00
N ALA A 259 -31.36 17.51 9.57
CA ALA A 259 -29.97 17.07 9.74
C ALA A 259 -28.99 17.96 8.98
N PHE A 260 -29.27 18.25 7.70
CA PHE A 260 -28.45 19.16 6.91
C PHE A 260 -28.49 20.59 7.44
N ALA A 261 -29.66 21.11 7.84
CA ALA A 261 -29.79 22.43 8.43
C ALA A 261 -28.95 22.57 9.71
N ALA A 262 -29.00 21.58 10.59
CA ALA A 262 -28.21 21.57 11.82
C ALA A 262 -26.71 21.50 11.57
N VAL A 263 -26.26 20.68 10.61
CA VAL A 263 -24.84 20.53 10.29
C VAL A 263 -24.27 21.75 9.57
N PHE A 264 -25.05 22.42 8.72
CA PHE A 264 -24.60 23.59 7.97
C PHE A 264 -24.89 24.92 8.67
N LYS A 265 -25.50 24.91 9.85
CA LYS A 265 -25.64 26.09 10.70
C LYS A 265 -24.26 26.61 11.14
N GLY A 266 -24.09 27.92 11.16
CA GLY A 266 -22.83 28.60 11.46
C GLY A 266 -21.73 28.39 10.42
N MET A 267 -22.06 27.96 9.19
CA MET A 267 -21.04 27.81 8.14
C MET A 267 -20.52 29.16 7.62
N GLY A 268 -21.30 30.24 7.72
CA GLY A 268 -21.00 31.52 7.09
C GLY A 268 -21.38 31.59 5.61
N TRP A 269 -20.80 32.53 4.86
CA TRP A 269 -21.16 32.83 3.47
C TRP A 269 -22.67 33.08 3.31
N GLN A 270 -23.35 32.46 2.35
CA GLN A 270 -24.80 32.61 2.09
C GLN A 270 -25.66 31.67 2.95
N GLU A 271 -25.21 31.33 4.17
CA GLU A 271 -25.90 30.38 5.07
C GLU A 271 -27.39 30.64 5.20
N GLU A 272 -27.80 31.85 5.59
CA GLU A 272 -29.21 32.16 5.83
C GLU A 272 -30.07 31.89 4.58
N ARG A 273 -29.59 32.32 3.40
CA ARG A 273 -30.27 32.12 2.12
C ARG A 273 -30.35 30.64 1.76
N ILE A 274 -29.24 29.91 1.95
CA ILE A 274 -29.12 28.49 1.60
C ILE A 274 -30.02 27.65 2.51
N LEU A 275 -29.96 27.87 3.82
CA LEU A 275 -30.75 27.14 4.80
C LEU A 275 -32.25 27.50 4.73
N HIS A 276 -32.61 28.74 4.41
CA HIS A 276 -34.00 29.10 4.14
C HIS A 276 -34.55 28.34 2.93
N ALA A 277 -33.79 28.29 1.83
CA ALA A 277 -34.19 27.54 0.64
C ALA A 277 -34.28 26.02 0.90
N LEU A 278 -33.43 25.48 1.78
CA LEU A 278 -33.49 24.08 2.21
C LEU A 278 -34.84 23.74 2.85
N THR A 279 -35.36 24.62 3.71
CA THR A 279 -36.66 24.44 4.39
C THR A 279 -37.78 24.33 3.35
N ASP A 280 -37.82 25.25 2.39
CA ASP A 280 -38.90 25.34 1.40
C ASP A 280 -38.76 24.38 0.21
N ALA A 281 -37.61 23.71 0.06
CA ALA A 281 -37.32 22.90 -1.12
C ALA A 281 -38.25 21.68 -1.30
N GLU A 282 -39.08 21.68 -2.32
CA GLU A 282 -39.91 20.53 -2.69
C GLU A 282 -39.12 19.45 -3.45
N ASP A 283 -37.99 19.83 -4.07
CA ASP A 283 -37.14 18.98 -4.90
C ASP A 283 -35.90 18.43 -4.17
N PHE A 284 -35.91 18.47 -2.84
CA PHE A 284 -34.80 18.02 -2.00
C PHE A 284 -34.42 16.56 -2.24
N TYR A 285 -33.13 16.31 -2.37
CA TYR A 285 -32.55 14.97 -2.37
C TYR A 285 -31.33 14.94 -1.48
N ALA A 286 -31.19 13.86 -0.70
CA ALA A 286 -29.98 13.56 0.03
C ALA A 286 -29.62 12.08 -0.06
N ASP A 287 -28.32 11.80 -0.05
CA ASP A 287 -27.81 10.43 -0.03
C ASP A 287 -26.35 10.37 0.44
N GLU A 288 -25.88 9.17 0.78
CA GLU A 288 -24.46 8.91 0.98
C GLU A 288 -23.77 8.61 -0.36
N MET A 289 -22.53 9.09 -0.51
CA MET A 289 -21.74 8.82 -1.69
C MET A 289 -21.02 7.49 -1.58
N LEU A 290 -21.31 6.59 -2.52
CA LEU A 290 -20.69 5.27 -2.63
C LEU A 290 -20.30 4.95 -4.07
N GLN A 291 -19.40 3.98 -4.22
CA GLN A 291 -19.12 3.31 -5.50
C GLN A 291 -19.65 1.89 -5.47
N ARG A 292 -20.21 1.41 -6.59
CA ARG A 292 -20.59 0.00 -6.78
C ARG A 292 -19.50 -0.74 -7.52
N ARG A 293 -19.12 -1.92 -7.00
CA ARG A 293 -17.95 -2.70 -7.44
C ARG A 293 -18.29 -4.19 -7.61
N SER A 294 -19.54 -4.49 -7.95
CA SER A 294 -20.00 -5.87 -8.09
C SER A 294 -19.15 -6.65 -9.10
N THR A 295 -18.83 -7.90 -8.79
CA THR A 295 -17.90 -8.75 -9.57
C THR A 295 -18.51 -9.28 -10.87
N ALA A 296 -19.84 -9.34 -10.91
CA ALA A 296 -20.68 -9.70 -12.06
C ALA A 296 -21.77 -8.64 -12.32
N TRP A 297 -22.22 -8.51 -13.56
CA TRP A 297 -23.34 -7.61 -13.94
C TRP A 297 -24.47 -8.33 -14.65
N SER A 298 -24.46 -9.65 -14.64
CA SER A 298 -25.52 -10.45 -15.26
C SER A 298 -25.65 -11.80 -14.58
N HIS A 299 -26.89 -12.29 -14.46
CA HIS A 299 -27.19 -13.63 -13.98
C HIS A 299 -28.39 -14.20 -14.75
N GLY A 300 -28.16 -15.24 -15.54
CA GLY A 300 -29.16 -15.77 -16.46
C GLY A 300 -29.61 -14.68 -17.43
N ARG A 301 -30.91 -14.41 -17.47
CA ARG A 301 -31.60 -13.46 -18.35
C ARG A 301 -31.75 -12.06 -17.73
N VAL A 302 -30.97 -11.77 -16.70
CA VAL A 302 -31.01 -10.48 -15.98
C VAL A 302 -29.66 -9.80 -16.07
N VAL A 303 -29.65 -8.51 -16.43
CA VAL A 303 -28.44 -7.69 -16.59
C VAL A 303 -28.57 -6.39 -15.81
N LEU A 304 -27.51 -5.97 -15.12
CA LEU A 304 -27.41 -4.68 -14.44
C LEU A 304 -26.78 -3.64 -15.38
N LEU A 305 -27.31 -2.41 -15.38
CA LEU A 305 -26.85 -1.33 -16.25
C LEU A 305 -26.85 0.04 -15.55
N GLY A 306 -25.75 0.80 -15.72
CA GLY A 306 -25.61 2.12 -15.11
C GLY A 306 -25.29 2.04 -13.62
N ASP A 307 -25.84 2.95 -12.81
CA ASP A 307 -25.55 3.02 -11.37
C ASP A 307 -26.01 1.79 -10.59
N SER A 308 -26.90 0.97 -11.15
CA SER A 308 -27.25 -0.34 -10.57
C SER A 308 -26.07 -1.31 -10.61
N ALA A 309 -25.14 -1.17 -11.58
CA ALA A 309 -24.00 -2.06 -11.81
C ALA A 309 -22.65 -1.46 -11.37
N TYR A 310 -22.38 -0.21 -11.78
CA TYR A 310 -21.05 0.39 -11.71
C TYR A 310 -21.10 1.89 -11.36
N CYS A 311 -21.93 2.26 -10.38
CA CYS A 311 -21.99 3.62 -9.85
C CYS A 311 -20.59 4.12 -9.44
N ALA A 312 -20.16 5.24 -10.04
CA ALA A 312 -18.84 5.84 -9.80
C ALA A 312 -18.81 6.88 -8.67
N SER A 313 -19.97 7.15 -8.05
CA SER A 313 -20.29 8.32 -7.20
C SER A 313 -20.41 9.65 -7.99
N PRO A 314 -21.29 10.59 -7.56
CA PRO A 314 -21.37 11.94 -8.11
C PRO A 314 -20.03 12.69 -8.13
N ILE A 315 -19.13 12.44 -7.17
CA ILE A 315 -17.83 13.13 -7.09
C ILE A 315 -16.91 12.84 -8.29
N ALA A 316 -17.14 11.70 -8.96
CA ALA A 316 -16.38 11.32 -10.13
C ALA A 316 -16.83 12.09 -11.39
N GLY A 317 -18.05 12.68 -11.40
CA GLY A 317 -18.57 13.47 -12.51
C GLY A 317 -18.78 12.70 -13.82
N VAL A 318 -18.82 11.36 -13.79
CA VAL A 318 -18.87 10.51 -15.01
C VAL A 318 -20.04 9.52 -15.06
N GLY A 319 -20.94 9.53 -14.07
CA GLY A 319 -22.04 8.55 -13.97
C GLY A 319 -22.92 8.48 -15.23
N SER A 320 -23.41 9.64 -15.69
CA SER A 320 -24.23 9.73 -16.92
C SER A 320 -23.46 9.32 -18.18
N SER A 321 -22.17 9.68 -18.25
CA SER A 321 -21.30 9.25 -19.35
C SER A 321 -21.14 7.73 -19.38
N MET A 322 -20.92 7.09 -18.23
CA MET A 322 -20.82 5.63 -18.12
C MET A 322 -22.15 4.92 -18.41
N ALA A 323 -23.29 5.52 -18.04
CA ALA A 323 -24.61 4.99 -18.36
C ALA A 323 -24.83 4.93 -19.89
N LEU A 324 -24.54 6.01 -20.60
CA LEU A 324 -24.67 6.10 -22.07
C LEU A 324 -23.73 5.12 -22.78
N ILE A 325 -22.45 5.08 -22.38
CA ILE A 325 -21.47 4.17 -22.98
C ILE A 325 -21.85 2.72 -22.70
N GLY A 326 -22.24 2.39 -21.46
CA GLY A 326 -22.65 1.05 -21.09
C GLY A 326 -23.88 0.56 -21.85
N ALA A 327 -24.85 1.44 -22.10
CA ALA A 327 -26.01 1.13 -22.94
C ALA A 327 -25.56 0.76 -24.37
N TYR A 328 -24.74 1.60 -24.99
CA TYR A 328 -24.26 1.37 -26.36
C TYR A 328 -23.41 0.09 -26.48
N ARG A 329 -22.53 -0.18 -25.51
CA ARG A 329 -21.65 -1.36 -25.54
C ARG A 329 -22.38 -2.66 -25.21
N SER A 330 -23.39 -2.62 -24.35
CA SER A 330 -24.24 -3.78 -24.07
C SER A 330 -24.93 -4.28 -25.35
N LEU A 331 -25.42 -3.37 -26.19
CA LEU A 331 -25.97 -3.70 -27.50
C LEU A 331 -24.96 -4.41 -28.40
N GLN A 332 -23.74 -3.86 -28.54
CA GLN A 332 -22.69 -4.45 -29.39
C GLN A 332 -22.29 -5.86 -28.97
N ALA A 333 -22.35 -6.16 -27.67
CA ALA A 333 -22.08 -7.50 -27.16
C ALA A 333 -23.24 -8.48 -27.37
N TRP A 334 -24.46 -7.99 -27.62
CA TRP A 334 -25.66 -8.83 -27.83
C TRP A 334 -25.91 -9.18 -29.30
N LEU A 335 -25.30 -8.44 -30.24
CA LEU A 335 -25.48 -8.63 -31.69
C LEU A 335 -24.78 -9.87 -32.33
N PRO A 336 -23.70 -10.48 -31.79
CA PRO A 336 -23.02 -11.60 -32.47
C PRO A 336 -23.28 -13.02 -31.90
N MET A 337 -24.34 -13.27 -31.11
CA MET A 337 -24.50 -14.59 -30.46
C MET A 337 -25.77 -15.36 -30.91
N SER A 338 -25.63 -16.17 -31.96
CA SER A 338 -26.58 -17.23 -32.34
C SER A 338 -26.40 -18.55 -31.55
N THR A 339 -25.62 -18.56 -30.47
CA THR A 339 -25.52 -19.71 -29.55
C THR A 339 -25.50 -19.24 -28.10
N TRP A 340 -26.46 -19.76 -27.33
CA TRP A 340 -26.74 -19.37 -25.95
C TRP A 340 -25.69 -19.92 -24.97
N SER A 341 -24.68 -19.11 -24.65
CA SER A 341 -23.99 -19.21 -23.35
C SER A 341 -23.61 -17.81 -22.86
N ILE A 342 -24.29 -17.33 -21.82
CA ILE A 342 -23.98 -16.04 -21.17
C ILE A 342 -22.80 -16.29 -20.23
N LYS A 343 -21.58 -16.39 -20.78
CA LYS A 343 -20.34 -16.33 -20.01
C LYS A 343 -19.62 -15.03 -20.33
N ARG A 344 -19.51 -14.19 -19.29
CA ARG A 344 -18.72 -12.94 -19.18
C ARG A 344 -18.92 -11.93 -20.33
N LEU A 345 -19.88 -11.03 -20.15
CA LEU A 345 -19.98 -9.81 -20.94
C LEU A 345 -18.68 -8.98 -20.84
N HIS A 346 -18.07 -8.70 -22.00
CA HIS A 346 -16.87 -7.88 -22.23
C HIS A 346 -16.94 -6.44 -21.67
N VAL A 347 -18.11 -6.00 -21.17
CA VAL A 347 -18.26 -4.72 -20.47
C VAL A 347 -17.43 -4.70 -19.18
N ALA A 348 -17.28 -5.85 -18.50
CA ALA A 348 -16.52 -5.97 -17.24
C ALA A 348 -15.01 -5.79 -17.42
N GLU A 349 -14.45 -6.27 -18.53
CA GLU A 349 -13.06 -6.01 -18.90
C GLU A 349 -12.87 -4.61 -19.44
N TRP A 350 -13.88 -4.02 -20.11
CA TRP A 350 -13.80 -2.64 -20.58
C TRP A 350 -13.87 -1.62 -19.43
N VAL A 351 -14.80 -1.75 -18.46
CA VAL A 351 -14.80 -0.88 -17.28
C VAL A 351 -13.57 -1.13 -16.38
N ARG A 352 -13.05 -2.38 -16.30
CA ARG A 352 -11.77 -2.65 -15.61
C ARG A 352 -10.54 -2.13 -16.38
N SER A 353 -10.56 -2.14 -17.71
CA SER A 353 -9.44 -1.72 -18.57
C SER A 353 -9.44 -0.23 -18.93
N LYS A 354 -10.61 0.41 -19.01
CA LYS A 354 -10.82 1.85 -19.23
C LYS A 354 -11.25 2.62 -17.98
N GLY A 355 -11.56 1.94 -16.88
CA GLY A 355 -11.36 2.48 -15.52
C GLY A 355 -9.89 2.88 -15.27
N ARG A 356 -8.96 2.39 -16.12
CA ARG A 356 -7.58 2.91 -16.20
C ARG A 356 -7.42 4.14 -17.11
N GLY A 357 -8.36 4.41 -18.02
CA GLY A 357 -8.44 5.70 -18.74
C GLY A 357 -8.93 6.86 -17.86
N ALA A 358 -9.59 6.53 -16.74
CA ALA A 358 -9.89 7.47 -15.68
C ALA A 358 -8.73 7.64 -14.67
N GLN A 359 -7.55 7.01 -14.86
CA GLN A 359 -6.46 7.06 -13.87
C GLN A 359 -5.91 8.45 -13.54
N PRO A 360 -5.84 9.45 -14.45
CA PRO A 360 -5.41 10.79 -14.05
C PRO A 360 -6.40 11.44 -13.05
N TRP A 361 -7.66 10.98 -13.04
CA TRP A 361 -8.75 11.52 -12.22
C TRP A 361 -9.11 10.63 -11.01
N ALA A 362 -9.13 9.31 -11.15
CA ALA A 362 -9.36 8.36 -10.05
C ALA A 362 -8.20 8.36 -9.04
N LYS A 363 -6.97 8.65 -9.48
CA LYS A 363 -5.84 8.94 -8.57
C LYS A 363 -6.03 10.28 -7.84
N LYS A 364 -6.62 11.28 -8.51
CA LYS A 364 -7.02 12.57 -7.91
C LYS A 364 -8.17 12.45 -6.91
N VAL A 365 -9.12 11.53 -7.12
CA VAL A 365 -10.24 11.23 -6.21
C VAL A 365 -9.80 10.29 -5.08
N ARG A 366 -8.79 9.43 -5.30
CA ARG A 366 -8.18 8.59 -4.25
C ARG A 366 -7.45 9.43 -3.20
N ASP A 367 -6.89 10.58 -3.60
CA ASP A 367 -6.08 11.46 -2.76
C ASP A 367 -6.81 12.77 -2.35
N GLN A 368 -8.14 12.82 -2.42
CA GLN A 368 -8.94 14.04 -2.21
C GLN A 368 -9.11 14.52 -0.76
N ARG A 369 -8.08 14.35 0.09
CA ARG A 369 -7.99 15.01 1.42
C ARG A 369 -7.89 16.55 1.33
N TRP A 370 -7.66 17.10 0.13
CA TRP A 370 -7.53 18.54 -0.12
C TRP A 370 -8.84 19.29 -0.34
N LEU A 371 -9.97 18.60 -0.58
CA LEU A 371 -11.26 19.28 -0.75
C LEU A 371 -11.84 19.77 0.59
N LEU A 372 -11.41 19.25 1.73
CA LEU A 372 -11.89 19.68 3.05
C LEU A 372 -10.74 19.49 4.06
N PRO A 373 -9.80 20.45 4.16
CA PRO A 373 -8.62 20.32 5.02
C PRO A 373 -8.98 20.38 6.51
N ASP A 374 -8.29 19.59 7.33
CA ASP A 374 -8.30 19.68 8.80
C ASP A 374 -7.21 20.66 9.28
N TYR A 375 -7.45 21.98 9.35
CA TYR A 375 -6.57 22.91 10.09
C TYR A 375 -7.31 24.18 10.57
N PRO A 376 -7.15 24.61 11.85
CA PRO A 376 -7.63 25.91 12.35
C PRO A 376 -6.78 27.13 11.99
N GLU A 377 -5.63 26.97 11.31
CA GLU A 377 -4.58 28.02 11.28
C GLU A 377 -4.16 28.52 9.88
N MET A 378 -5.11 28.75 8.98
CA MET A 378 -4.89 29.69 7.86
C MET A 378 -5.42 31.08 8.23
N CYS A 379 -4.84 31.67 9.27
CA CYS A 379 -4.90 33.11 9.53
C CYS A 379 -3.54 33.73 9.15
N TRP A 380 -3.55 34.51 8.07
CA TRP A 380 -2.45 35.33 7.61
C TRP A 380 -1.86 36.19 8.75
N ARG A 381 -0.55 36.09 9.03
CA ARG A 381 0.15 36.96 9.99
C ARG A 381 0.65 38.25 9.33
N ARG A 382 0.22 39.41 9.85
CA ARG A 382 1.10 40.46 10.44
C ARG A 382 0.30 41.49 11.27
N SER A 383 0.85 41.75 12.46
CA SER A 383 0.51 42.69 13.58
C SER A 383 0.72 44.19 13.19
N PRO A 384 0.47 45.27 14.01
CA PRO A 384 0.19 45.35 15.46
C PRO A 384 -0.81 46.44 15.98
N SER A 385 -1.39 46.26 17.19
CA SER A 385 -1.44 47.26 18.29
C SER A 385 -2.47 47.00 19.41
N THR A 386 -1.98 47.01 20.67
CA THR A 386 -2.53 47.60 21.93
C THR A 386 -3.74 47.06 22.72
N ALA A 387 -3.49 47.02 24.06
CA ALA A 387 -4.35 47.09 25.27
C ALA A 387 -5.03 45.78 25.75
N ARG A 388 -4.63 45.19 26.91
CA ARG A 388 -5.09 45.43 28.33
C ARG A 388 -6.64 45.36 28.44
N SER A 389 -7.29 44.62 29.35
CA SER A 389 -7.00 44.20 30.73
C SER A 389 -8.05 43.12 31.17
N SER A 390 -7.67 42.15 32.03
CA SER A 390 -8.10 41.99 33.45
C SER A 390 -9.38 41.19 33.74
N LEU A 391 -9.32 40.45 34.86
CA LEU A 391 -10.37 39.90 35.73
C LEU A 391 -10.69 38.40 35.51
N THR A 392 -10.16 37.48 36.34
CA THR A 392 -10.69 36.97 37.66
C THR A 392 -11.94 36.12 37.47
N ASP A 393 -12.24 35.04 38.19
CA ASP A 393 -11.65 34.19 39.24
C ASP A 393 -12.72 33.10 39.48
N ASP A 394 -12.31 31.98 40.08
CA ASP A 394 -13.11 31.06 40.91
C ASP A 394 -14.33 30.32 40.28
N SER A 395 -14.71 29.08 40.64
CA SER A 395 -14.34 28.17 41.72
C SER A 395 -14.99 26.79 41.49
N ARG A 396 -14.33 25.72 42.01
CA ARG A 396 -14.85 24.63 42.87
C ARG A 396 -16.24 24.02 42.55
N SER A 397 -16.50 22.72 42.54
CA SER A 397 -16.08 21.53 43.31
C SER A 397 -17.06 20.39 42.88
N ARG A 398 -17.01 19.10 43.19
CA ARG A 398 -16.46 18.32 44.31
C ARG A 398 -16.63 16.83 43.96
N SER A 399 -15.67 16.03 44.38
CA SER A 399 -15.67 14.57 44.49
C SER A 399 -16.57 14.07 45.64
N LEU A 400 -17.06 12.82 45.57
CA LEU A 400 -16.70 11.70 46.46
C LEU A 400 -17.76 10.56 46.49
N TRP A 401 -17.25 9.36 46.79
CA TRP A 401 -17.87 8.14 47.40
C TRP A 401 -18.23 6.94 46.51
N SER A 402 -17.35 5.92 46.55
CA SER A 402 -17.67 4.49 46.78
C SER A 402 -17.68 4.24 48.31
N PRO A 403 -18.08 3.08 48.92
CA PRO A 403 -17.77 1.68 48.51
C PRO A 403 -18.85 0.60 48.87
N GLY A 404 -18.61 -0.67 48.54
CA GLY A 404 -19.25 -1.79 49.27
C GLY A 404 -19.33 -3.16 48.58
N ALA A 405 -18.54 -4.10 49.10
CA ALA A 405 -18.39 -5.54 48.82
C ALA A 405 -19.66 -6.44 48.80
N GLY A 406 -19.50 -7.62 48.20
CA GLY A 406 -20.35 -8.81 48.44
C GLY A 406 -19.77 -10.08 47.80
N ALA A 407 -19.23 -10.98 48.63
CA ALA A 407 -18.72 -12.30 48.27
C ALA A 407 -19.81 -13.38 48.43
N TYR A 408 -19.73 -14.47 47.65
CA TYR A 408 -20.23 -15.79 48.04
C TYR A 408 -19.30 -16.89 47.51
N SER A 409 -18.86 -17.75 48.43
CA SER A 409 -18.14 -18.98 48.21
C SER A 409 -19.11 -20.16 48.11
N SER A 410 -18.71 -21.21 47.41
CA SER A 410 -18.78 -22.57 47.95
C SER A 410 -17.87 -23.51 47.15
N ALA A 411 -17.07 -24.25 47.90
CA ALA A 411 -16.18 -25.31 47.46
C ALA A 411 -16.80 -26.66 47.84
N SER A 412 -16.48 -27.73 47.10
CA SER A 412 -16.02 -28.98 47.71
C SER A 412 -15.62 -30.03 46.68
N SER A 413 -14.38 -30.48 46.85
CA SER A 413 -13.67 -31.66 46.38
C SER A 413 -14.39 -33.00 46.57
N VAL A 414 -13.93 -34.07 45.86
CA VAL A 414 -13.29 -35.27 46.47
C VAL A 414 -13.04 -36.42 45.43
N THR A 415 -11.76 -36.83 45.36
CA THR A 415 -11.12 -38.15 45.10
C THR A 415 -11.28 -38.95 43.80
N GLY A 416 -10.12 -39.33 43.24
CA GLY A 416 -9.62 -40.72 43.34
C GLY A 416 -9.38 -41.49 42.03
N GLY A 417 -8.17 -42.07 41.89
CA GLY A 417 -8.00 -43.38 41.25
C GLY A 417 -7.15 -43.47 39.98
N THR A 418 -6.07 -44.24 40.09
CA THR A 418 -5.08 -44.72 39.11
C THR A 418 -5.61 -45.60 37.98
N ALA A 419 -4.97 -45.57 36.80
CA ALA A 419 -4.33 -46.70 36.07
C ALA A 419 -4.40 -46.59 34.52
N GLY A 420 -3.26 -46.86 33.88
CA GLY A 420 -3.07 -47.79 32.75
C GLY A 420 -3.87 -47.67 31.44
N ASP A 421 -3.09 -47.69 30.35
CA ASP A 421 -3.35 -48.35 29.05
C ASP A 421 -3.87 -47.53 27.85
N ASP A 422 -2.98 -47.47 26.84
CA ASP A 422 -3.18 -47.64 25.40
C ASP A 422 -4.50 -47.18 24.78
N ILE A 423 -4.50 -46.03 24.09
CA ILE A 423 -5.44 -45.77 22.98
C ILE A 423 -4.76 -44.99 21.85
N TRP A 424 -4.52 -45.71 20.74
CA TRP A 424 -4.75 -45.33 19.34
C TRP A 424 -4.61 -43.86 18.91
N LEU A 425 -3.59 -43.62 18.08
CA LEU A 425 -3.49 -42.49 17.15
C LEU A 425 -4.66 -42.50 16.16
N PRO A 426 -5.40 -41.38 15.97
CA PRO A 426 -6.13 -41.13 14.75
C PRO A 426 -5.28 -40.29 13.79
N SER A 427 -5.03 -40.85 12.62
CA SER A 427 -4.61 -40.13 11.41
C SER A 427 -5.60 -39.01 11.10
N HIS A 428 -5.18 -37.75 11.29
CA HIS A 428 -5.89 -36.61 10.73
C HIS A 428 -5.32 -36.32 9.34
N GLU A 429 -6.11 -36.67 8.32
CA GLU A 429 -5.96 -36.21 6.95
C GLU A 429 -5.91 -34.67 6.94
N LEU A 430 -4.83 -34.15 6.34
CA LEU A 430 -4.64 -32.74 6.02
C LEU A 430 -5.73 -32.32 5.03
N ARG A 431 -6.72 -31.59 5.54
CA ARG A 431 -7.71 -30.91 4.72
C ARG A 431 -7.08 -29.59 4.26
N GLU A 432 -6.62 -29.55 3.01
CA GLU A 432 -6.17 -28.34 2.33
C GLU A 432 -7.23 -27.24 2.46
N GLN A 433 -6.85 -26.14 3.11
CA GLN A 433 -7.64 -24.89 3.13
C GLN A 433 -7.26 -24.05 1.89
N PRO A 434 -8.20 -23.36 1.23
CA PRO A 434 -7.90 -22.60 0.02
C PRO A 434 -7.02 -21.37 0.32
N GLU A 435 -5.94 -21.24 -0.43
CA GLU A 435 -4.83 -20.28 -0.29
C GLU A 435 -5.14 -18.82 -0.73
N GLU A 436 -6.37 -18.30 -0.58
CA GLU A 436 -6.76 -17.03 -1.23
C GLU A 436 -6.68 -15.73 -0.39
N GLU A 437 -6.20 -15.76 0.86
CA GLU A 437 -6.20 -14.56 1.73
C GLU A 437 -4.90 -13.72 1.79
N GLU A 438 -3.84 -14.08 1.06
CA GLU A 438 -2.51 -13.47 1.26
C GLU A 438 -2.12 -12.44 0.17
N ARG A 439 -3.04 -11.55 -0.23
CA ARG A 439 -2.73 -10.42 -1.14
C ARG A 439 -3.43 -9.13 -0.75
N ALA A 440 -2.96 -8.49 0.32
CA ALA A 440 -3.07 -7.04 0.47
C ALA A 440 -2.12 -6.57 1.56
N GLU A 441 -1.02 -5.89 1.20
CA GLU A 441 -0.75 -4.50 1.57
C GLU A 441 0.66 -4.01 1.14
N VAL A 442 0.68 -2.79 0.58
CA VAL A 442 1.76 -1.79 0.47
C VAL A 442 3.16 -2.21 0.01
N GLU A 443 3.31 -2.45 -1.30
CA GLU A 443 4.62 -2.41 -1.96
C GLU A 443 4.97 -1.00 -2.47
N THR A 444 6.04 -0.41 -1.96
CA THR A 444 6.61 0.85 -2.49
C THR A 444 7.50 0.64 -3.72
N PHE A 445 7.70 -0.61 -4.15
CA PHE A 445 8.07 -1.01 -5.51
C PHE A 445 7.08 -2.09 -5.94
N PRO A 446 6.14 -1.85 -6.86
CA PRO A 446 5.16 -2.88 -7.20
C PRO A 446 5.92 -4.08 -7.76
N ALA A 447 5.86 -5.24 -7.09
CA ALA A 447 6.40 -6.53 -7.55
C ALA A 447 5.82 -6.96 -8.90
N HIS A 448 4.86 -6.20 -9.42
CA HIS A 448 4.30 -6.33 -10.76
C HIS A 448 4.97 -5.45 -11.83
N PHE A 449 5.93 -4.57 -11.48
CA PHE A 449 6.60 -3.69 -12.45
C PHE A 449 7.34 -4.50 -13.54
N PRO A 450 8.12 -5.54 -13.22
CA PRO A 450 8.77 -6.33 -14.25
C PRO A 450 7.76 -7.10 -15.13
N THR A 451 6.73 -7.71 -14.53
CA THR A 451 5.64 -8.38 -15.25
C THR A 451 4.92 -7.42 -16.20
N PHE A 452 4.71 -6.17 -15.78
CA PHE A 452 4.15 -5.13 -16.61
C PHE A 452 5.08 -4.79 -17.79
N VAL A 453 6.40 -4.69 -17.59
CA VAL A 453 7.36 -4.43 -18.68
C VAL A 453 7.30 -5.54 -19.74
N PHE A 454 7.29 -6.81 -19.34
CA PHE A 454 7.17 -7.93 -20.28
C PHE A 454 5.84 -7.94 -21.03
N ALA A 455 4.72 -7.74 -20.31
CA ALA A 455 3.39 -7.69 -20.92
C ALA A 455 3.21 -6.50 -21.86
N ALA A 456 3.70 -5.31 -21.46
CA ALA A 456 3.68 -4.11 -22.28
C ALA A 456 4.50 -4.31 -23.56
N PHE A 457 5.67 -4.95 -23.48
CA PHE A 457 6.46 -5.26 -24.66
C PHE A 457 5.79 -6.29 -25.57
N ALA A 458 5.15 -7.32 -25.00
CA ALA A 458 4.40 -8.30 -25.76
C ALA A 458 3.22 -7.70 -26.54
N ILE A 459 2.60 -6.63 -26.02
CA ILE A 459 1.57 -5.85 -26.72
C ILE A 459 2.20 -4.86 -27.72
N TYR A 460 3.32 -4.26 -27.35
CA TYR A 460 4.05 -3.29 -28.17
C TYR A 460 4.51 -3.88 -29.49
N VAL A 461 5.07 -5.10 -29.51
CA VAL A 461 5.59 -5.73 -30.73
C VAL A 461 4.53 -5.85 -31.85
N PRO A 462 3.35 -6.46 -31.65
CA PRO A 462 2.34 -6.54 -32.70
C PRO A 462 1.74 -5.18 -33.06
N ALA A 463 1.57 -4.26 -32.10
CA ALA A 463 1.12 -2.90 -32.36
C ALA A 463 2.11 -2.13 -33.24
N TYR A 464 3.40 -2.21 -32.91
CA TYR A 464 4.49 -1.62 -33.67
C TYR A 464 4.51 -2.18 -35.10
N LEU A 465 4.42 -3.51 -35.29
CA LEU A 465 4.39 -4.13 -36.61
C LEU A 465 3.15 -3.73 -37.42
N ALA A 466 1.98 -3.64 -36.78
CA ALA A 466 0.75 -3.21 -37.43
C ALA A 466 0.84 -1.75 -37.89
N THR A 467 1.30 -0.84 -37.03
CA THR A 467 1.49 0.58 -37.35
C THR A 467 2.56 0.77 -38.42
N TYR A 468 3.66 0.02 -38.36
CA TYR A 468 4.70 0.08 -39.39
C TYR A 468 4.22 -0.43 -40.77
N ARG A 469 3.21 -1.31 -40.80
CA ARG A 469 2.60 -1.79 -42.06
C ARG A 469 1.49 -0.88 -42.59
N ALA A 470 0.82 -0.11 -41.73
CA ALA A 470 -0.33 0.71 -42.10
C ALA A 470 0.01 1.96 -42.94
N GLY A 471 1.29 2.30 -43.11
CA GLY A 471 1.71 3.47 -43.90
C GLY A 471 1.62 4.80 -43.12
N PRO A 472 2.09 5.92 -43.69
CA PRO A 472 2.13 7.22 -43.01
C PRO A 472 0.73 7.85 -42.86
N GLU A 473 0.49 8.57 -41.75
CA GLU A 473 -0.70 9.40 -41.59
C GLU A 473 -0.74 10.50 -42.67
N LEU A 474 -1.84 10.55 -43.41
CA LEU A 474 -2.13 11.58 -44.40
C LEU A 474 -2.96 12.70 -43.75
N GLN A 475 -2.62 13.95 -44.06
CA GLN A 475 -3.36 15.16 -43.71
C GLN A 475 -4.02 15.72 -44.97
N VAL A 476 -5.28 16.15 -44.86
CA VAL A 476 -5.96 16.90 -45.93
C VAL A 476 -5.37 18.30 -46.01
N VAL A 477 -4.82 18.66 -47.17
CA VAL A 477 -4.19 19.97 -47.40
C VAL A 477 -5.09 20.90 -48.22
N GLU A 478 -5.94 20.33 -49.07
CA GLU A 478 -6.90 21.09 -49.87
C GLU A 478 -8.15 20.24 -50.08
N ASP A 479 -9.31 20.85 -49.93
CA ASP A 479 -10.61 20.23 -50.13
C ASP A 479 -11.43 21.17 -51.02
N LYS A 480 -11.72 20.73 -52.26
CA LYS A 480 -12.41 21.52 -53.28
C LYS A 480 -13.69 20.81 -53.69
N VAL A 481 -14.79 21.53 -53.56
CA VAL A 481 -16.12 21.08 -53.97
C VAL A 481 -16.49 21.82 -55.26
N ASP A 482 -16.49 21.10 -56.37
CA ASP A 482 -16.93 21.63 -57.67
C ASP A 482 -18.41 21.24 -57.85
N VAL A 483 -19.29 22.25 -57.93
CA VAL A 483 -20.73 22.05 -58.13
C VAL A 483 -21.08 22.34 -59.58
N VAL A 484 -21.55 21.33 -60.31
CA VAL A 484 -22.01 21.47 -61.69
C VAL A 484 -23.52 21.31 -61.74
N ILE A 485 -24.22 22.38 -62.10
CA ILE A 485 -25.69 22.38 -62.26
C ILE A 485 -26.01 22.03 -63.71
N LYS A 486 -26.77 20.94 -63.93
CA LYS A 486 -27.36 20.61 -65.25
C LYS A 486 -28.86 20.86 -65.21
N GLU A 487 -29.33 21.81 -65.99
CA GLU A 487 -30.77 22.03 -66.22
C GLU A 487 -31.30 20.96 -67.19
N THR A 488 -32.27 20.16 -66.74
CA THR A 488 -32.98 19.21 -67.61
C THR A 488 -34.45 19.61 -67.70
N THR A 489 -34.93 19.90 -68.90
CA THR A 489 -36.33 20.27 -69.15
C THR A 489 -37.14 19.02 -69.48
N LEU A 490 -38.15 18.70 -68.66
CA LEU A 490 -39.10 17.62 -68.92
C LEU A 490 -40.43 18.20 -69.42
N THR A 491 -40.81 17.84 -70.64
CA THR A 491 -42.14 18.12 -71.21
C THR A 491 -43.09 16.94 -70.93
N PRO A 492 -44.26 17.15 -70.31
CA PRO A 492 -45.28 16.10 -70.17
C PRO A 492 -46.01 15.83 -71.49
N ASP A 493 -46.43 14.58 -71.72
CA ASP A 493 -46.93 14.06 -73.00
C ASP A 493 -48.39 14.41 -73.31
N ASP A 494 -49.00 15.28 -72.50
CA ASP A 494 -50.40 15.65 -72.53
C ASP A 494 -50.59 17.18 -72.56
N GLY A 495 -49.81 17.86 -73.41
CA GLY A 495 -50.16 19.06 -74.18
C GLY A 495 -50.71 20.31 -73.46
N THR A 496 -50.87 20.34 -72.14
CA THR A 496 -51.56 21.42 -71.40
C THR A 496 -50.98 21.67 -70.01
N GLY A 497 -49.65 21.74 -69.88
CA GLY A 497 -48.97 22.17 -68.66
C GLY A 497 -47.63 22.84 -68.92
N ALA A 498 -47.31 23.91 -68.18
CA ALA A 498 -46.07 24.68 -68.30
C ALA A 498 -44.83 23.81 -68.00
N ALA A 499 -43.74 24.02 -68.75
CA ALA A 499 -42.47 23.30 -68.58
C ALA A 499 -41.91 23.48 -67.16
N ILE A 500 -41.58 22.37 -66.50
CA ILE A 500 -40.91 22.36 -65.20
C ILE A 500 -39.41 22.19 -65.47
N VAL A 501 -38.62 23.18 -65.09
CA VAL A 501 -37.15 23.09 -65.05
C VAL A 501 -36.79 22.40 -63.74
N ALA A 502 -36.12 21.26 -63.83
CA ALA A 502 -35.54 20.58 -62.67
C ALA A 502 -34.01 20.71 -62.76
N ASP A 503 -33.43 21.31 -61.73
CA ASP A 503 -31.99 21.47 -61.57
C ASP A 503 -31.43 20.19 -60.95
N GLU A 504 -30.63 19.44 -61.71
CA GLU A 504 -29.86 18.32 -61.17
C GLU A 504 -28.46 18.84 -60.81
N VAL A 505 -28.17 18.88 -59.51
CA VAL A 505 -26.91 19.38 -58.94
C VAL A 505 -25.98 18.21 -58.74
N ASP A 506 -24.93 18.11 -59.56
CA ASP A 506 -23.88 17.10 -59.41
C ASP A 506 -22.70 17.73 -58.66
N VAL A 507 -22.32 17.13 -57.53
CA VAL A 507 -21.28 17.65 -56.63
C VAL A 507 -20.09 16.69 -56.67
N GLU A 508 -18.96 17.11 -57.24
CA GLU A 508 -17.70 16.38 -57.19
C GLU A 508 -16.76 17.00 -56.14
N GLU A 509 -16.39 16.22 -55.13
CA GLU A 509 -15.44 16.59 -54.07
C GLU A 509 -14.04 16.05 -54.41
N LYS A 510 -13.04 16.94 -54.46
CA LYS A 510 -11.62 16.59 -54.65
C LYS A 510 -10.81 16.95 -53.41
N VAL A 511 -10.36 15.90 -52.72
CA VAL A 511 -9.49 16.01 -51.53
C VAL A 511 -8.03 15.76 -51.89
N VAL A 512 -7.15 16.72 -51.60
CA VAL A 512 -5.70 16.62 -51.77
C VAL A 512 -5.05 16.23 -50.44
N LEU A 513 -4.45 15.03 -50.40
CA LEU A 513 -3.79 14.47 -49.20
C LEU A 513 -2.27 14.68 -49.25
N ARG A 514 -1.67 15.13 -48.14
CA ARG A 514 -0.21 15.22 -47.95
C ARG A 514 0.20 14.50 -46.67
N GLU A 515 1.36 13.85 -46.69
CA GLU A 515 1.89 13.17 -45.50
C GLU A 515 2.24 14.14 -44.38
N LYS A 516 1.91 13.76 -43.16
CA LYS A 516 2.20 14.51 -41.94
C LYS A 516 3.67 14.30 -41.54
N PRO A 517 4.50 15.36 -41.45
CA PRO A 517 5.88 15.22 -41.02
C PRO A 517 5.95 14.84 -39.52
N VAL A 518 6.54 13.68 -39.22
CA VAL A 518 6.74 13.21 -37.84
C VAL A 518 8.19 13.46 -37.43
N SER A 519 8.39 14.19 -36.33
CA SER A 519 9.73 14.43 -35.76
C SER A 519 10.36 13.13 -35.24
N ARG A 520 11.67 12.94 -35.51
CA ARG A 520 12.47 11.81 -34.99
C ARG A 520 12.41 11.67 -33.47
N TRP A 521 12.37 12.78 -32.75
CA TRP A 521 12.24 12.78 -31.30
C TRP A 521 10.90 12.22 -30.82
N ARG A 522 9.82 12.41 -31.59
CA ARG A 522 8.52 11.81 -31.28
C ARG A 522 8.54 10.29 -31.48
N ILE A 523 9.19 9.80 -32.52
CA ILE A 523 9.36 8.35 -32.77
C ILE A 523 10.12 7.69 -31.60
N LEU A 524 11.19 8.33 -31.12
CA LEU A 524 11.98 7.83 -30.00
C LEU A 524 11.24 7.95 -28.65
N ALA A 525 10.52 9.05 -28.40
CA ALA A 525 9.82 9.27 -27.13
C ALA A 525 8.52 8.47 -26.98
N TYR A 526 7.77 8.27 -28.05
CA TYR A 526 6.47 7.58 -28.02
C TYR A 526 6.53 6.11 -28.44
N GLY A 527 7.66 5.63 -28.98
CA GLY A 527 7.80 4.25 -29.44
C GLY A 527 7.05 3.93 -30.75
N ALA A 528 6.33 4.90 -31.33
CA ALA A 528 5.53 4.66 -32.53
C ALA A 528 6.42 4.63 -33.80
N PRO A 529 6.33 3.59 -34.65
CA PRO A 529 7.13 3.49 -35.88
C PRO A 529 6.73 4.54 -36.93
N ASN A 530 7.67 4.88 -37.81
CA ASN A 530 7.42 5.56 -39.07
C ASN A 530 8.09 4.80 -40.24
N PRO A 531 7.32 4.25 -41.21
CA PRO A 531 7.85 3.48 -42.34
C PRO A 531 8.88 4.23 -43.21
N ARG A 532 8.85 5.56 -43.21
CA ARG A 532 9.79 6.41 -43.97
C ARG A 532 11.03 6.83 -43.18
N ASP A 533 11.03 6.69 -41.86
CA ASP A 533 12.22 6.87 -41.02
C ASP A 533 12.61 5.53 -40.39
N GLN A 534 13.15 4.66 -41.24
CA GLN A 534 13.52 3.28 -40.88
C GLN A 534 14.54 3.25 -39.75
N LEU A 535 15.52 4.16 -39.77
CA LEU A 535 16.57 4.22 -38.77
C LEU A 535 16.00 4.54 -37.38
N SER A 536 15.18 5.60 -37.25
CA SER A 536 14.61 5.98 -35.96
C SER A 536 13.60 4.96 -35.44
N SER A 537 12.88 4.30 -36.36
CA SER A 537 11.93 3.23 -36.04
C SER A 537 12.65 1.98 -35.51
N ILE A 538 13.70 1.52 -36.21
CA ILE A 538 14.55 0.42 -35.73
C ILE A 538 15.16 0.78 -34.39
N LEU A 539 15.69 2.00 -34.24
CA LEU A 539 16.32 2.46 -33.01
C LEU A 539 15.34 2.47 -31.83
N THR A 540 14.11 2.95 -32.02
CA THR A 540 13.09 2.96 -30.94
C THR A 540 12.70 1.53 -30.53
N PHE A 541 12.58 0.61 -31.49
CA PHE A 541 12.32 -0.80 -31.20
C PHE A 541 13.48 -1.44 -30.42
N LEU A 542 14.72 -1.19 -30.83
CA LEU A 542 15.92 -1.69 -30.15
C LEU A 542 16.04 -1.13 -28.72
N ILE A 543 15.79 0.16 -28.50
CA ILE A 543 15.83 0.78 -27.17
C ILE A 543 14.83 0.09 -26.23
N ASN A 544 13.58 -0.11 -26.67
CA ASN A 544 12.58 -0.82 -25.87
C ASN A 544 12.98 -2.28 -25.61
N GLY A 545 13.54 -2.96 -26.62
CA GLY A 545 14.08 -4.32 -26.47
C GLY A 545 15.24 -4.39 -25.46
N ILE A 546 16.14 -3.40 -25.45
CA ILE A 546 17.23 -3.30 -24.48
C ILE A 546 16.68 -3.12 -23.07
N PHE A 547 15.68 -2.25 -22.84
CA PHE A 547 15.09 -2.09 -21.50
C PHE A 547 14.42 -3.36 -20.98
N VAL A 548 13.77 -4.11 -21.86
CA VAL A 548 13.18 -5.42 -21.51
C VAL A 548 14.29 -6.44 -21.20
N ALA A 549 15.37 -6.46 -21.98
CA ALA A 549 16.53 -7.32 -21.72
C ALA A 549 17.23 -6.98 -20.40
N LEU A 550 17.40 -5.70 -20.08
CA LEU A 550 17.95 -5.25 -18.79
C LEU A 550 17.03 -5.60 -17.62
N THR A 551 15.71 -5.54 -17.81
CA THR A 551 14.73 -5.99 -16.82
C THR A 551 14.82 -7.50 -16.59
N ALA A 552 14.97 -8.29 -17.66
CA ALA A 552 15.20 -9.72 -17.56
C ALA A 552 16.54 -10.07 -16.90
N ASP A 553 17.61 -9.35 -17.23
CA ASP A 553 18.93 -9.52 -16.60
C ASP A 553 18.89 -9.19 -15.10
N ALA A 554 18.19 -8.12 -14.70
CA ALA A 554 18.02 -7.74 -13.31
C ALA A 554 17.28 -8.82 -12.48
N LEU A 555 16.29 -9.49 -13.08
CA LEU A 555 15.47 -10.49 -12.38
C LEU A 555 16.06 -11.90 -12.40
N PHE A 556 16.53 -12.34 -13.55
CA PHE A 556 16.74 -13.77 -13.81
C PHE A 556 18.21 -14.16 -13.83
N ARG A 557 19.15 -13.23 -14.04
CA ARG A 557 20.56 -13.60 -14.19
C ARG A 557 21.13 -14.28 -12.93
N ALA A 558 20.86 -13.73 -11.75
CA ALA A 558 21.30 -14.31 -10.49
C ALA A 558 20.73 -15.72 -10.32
N ARG A 559 19.42 -15.88 -10.47
CA ARG A 559 18.73 -17.18 -10.34
C ARG A 559 19.21 -18.23 -11.34
N ILE A 560 19.30 -17.88 -12.63
CA ILE A 560 19.58 -18.84 -13.70
C ILE A 560 21.05 -19.22 -13.73
N LEU A 561 21.96 -18.25 -13.57
CA LEU A 561 23.40 -18.49 -13.74
C LEU A 561 24.12 -18.74 -12.41
N TYR A 562 23.55 -18.32 -11.29
CA TYR A 562 24.18 -18.37 -9.97
C TYR A 562 23.23 -18.89 -8.86
N PRO A 563 22.68 -20.11 -8.97
CA PRO A 563 21.95 -20.73 -7.86
C PRO A 563 22.87 -21.07 -6.66
N ALA A 564 24.18 -21.14 -6.91
CA ALA A 564 25.23 -21.35 -5.91
C ALA A 564 25.13 -22.67 -5.13
N ASP A 565 24.61 -23.73 -5.75
CA ASP A 565 24.40 -25.04 -5.12
C ASP A 565 25.72 -25.69 -4.67
N ASP A 566 26.82 -25.44 -5.40
CA ASP A 566 28.17 -25.95 -5.14
C ASP A 566 29.00 -25.07 -4.17
N LEU A 567 28.41 -24.02 -3.61
CA LEU A 567 29.11 -23.06 -2.76
C LEU A 567 29.72 -23.72 -1.51
N SER A 568 31.04 -23.69 -1.39
CA SER A 568 31.76 -24.06 -0.18
C SER A 568 32.26 -22.81 0.53
N PHE A 569 31.97 -22.66 1.83
CA PHE A 569 32.42 -21.50 2.61
C PHE A 569 32.57 -21.81 4.11
N VAL A 570 33.30 -20.93 4.79
CA VAL A 570 33.36 -20.84 6.26
C VAL A 570 32.89 -19.46 6.69
N ARG A 571 31.97 -19.40 7.64
CA ARG A 571 31.46 -18.17 8.26
C ARG A 571 31.72 -18.21 9.75
N LEU A 572 32.33 -17.14 10.25
CA LEU A 572 32.54 -16.94 11.67
C LEU A 572 31.26 -16.40 12.32
N GLY A 573 30.67 -17.19 13.22
CA GLY A 573 29.54 -16.79 14.05
C GLY A 573 30.02 -16.14 15.34
N TYR A 574 29.39 -16.47 16.46
CA TYR A 574 29.73 -15.95 17.79
C TYR A 574 31.15 -16.32 18.22
N VAL A 575 31.95 -15.32 18.58
CA VAL A 575 33.28 -15.47 19.18
C VAL A 575 33.26 -14.82 20.55
N SER A 576 33.50 -15.60 21.60
CA SER A 576 33.63 -15.15 22.98
C SER A 576 35.08 -15.21 23.47
N ASN A 577 35.26 -15.06 24.78
CA ASN A 577 36.54 -15.25 25.44
C ASN A 577 36.92 -16.74 25.62
N ASP A 578 35.99 -17.66 25.40
CA ASP A 578 36.12 -19.09 25.72
C ASP A 578 35.69 -20.03 24.58
N GLU A 579 34.96 -19.55 23.59
CA GLU A 579 34.59 -20.32 22.40
C GLU A 579 34.53 -19.46 21.13
N ALA A 580 34.72 -20.10 19.97
CA ALA A 580 34.39 -19.53 18.67
C ALA A 580 33.53 -20.53 17.89
N LYS A 581 32.39 -20.07 17.36
CA LYS A 581 31.51 -20.89 16.52
C LYS A 581 31.75 -20.57 15.04
N MET A 582 31.90 -21.62 14.24
CA MET A 582 32.02 -21.51 12.78
C MET A 582 30.93 -22.33 12.10
N LEU A 583 30.24 -21.72 11.15
CA LEU A 583 29.39 -22.41 10.19
C LEU A 583 30.23 -22.77 8.97
N LEU A 584 30.20 -24.03 8.56
CA LEU A 584 30.84 -24.52 7.36
C LEU A 584 29.77 -25.06 6.43
N ARG A 585 29.90 -24.80 5.13
CA ARG A 585 29.12 -25.47 4.08
C ARG A 585 30.08 -26.19 3.14
N GLU A 586 29.86 -27.48 2.91
CA GLU A 586 30.61 -28.25 1.91
C GLU A 586 29.68 -29.28 1.24
N PRO A 587 29.18 -29.01 0.02
CA PRO A 587 28.34 -29.95 -0.70
C PRO A 587 29.13 -31.09 -1.37
N ASP A 588 30.41 -30.89 -1.71
CA ASP A 588 31.23 -31.89 -2.40
C ASP A 588 31.69 -32.99 -1.44
N GLN A 589 30.98 -34.11 -1.47
CA GLN A 589 31.28 -35.27 -0.62
C GLN A 589 32.66 -35.88 -0.88
N THR A 590 33.31 -35.59 -2.03
CA THR A 590 34.69 -36.05 -2.31
C THR A 590 35.73 -35.34 -1.45
N LYS A 591 35.38 -34.19 -0.86
CA LYS A 591 36.24 -33.42 0.05
C LYS A 591 36.10 -33.83 1.51
N MET A 592 35.25 -34.82 1.81
CA MET A 592 35.03 -35.28 3.17
C MET A 592 36.12 -36.28 3.62
N PRO A 593 36.54 -36.26 4.90
CA PRO A 593 36.07 -35.39 5.98
C PRO A 593 36.61 -33.95 5.89
N VAL A 594 35.77 -32.98 6.22
CA VAL A 594 36.20 -31.59 6.42
C VAL A 594 36.64 -31.41 7.87
N THR A 595 37.90 -31.08 8.08
CA THR A 595 38.47 -30.77 9.40
C THR A 595 38.81 -29.29 9.51
N VAL A 596 38.74 -28.76 10.73
CA VAL A 596 39.12 -27.39 11.09
C VAL A 596 40.30 -27.47 12.05
N GLU A 597 41.40 -26.84 11.68
CA GLU A 597 42.55 -26.65 12.54
C GLU A 597 42.68 -25.18 12.91
N VAL A 598 43.13 -24.91 14.14
CA VAL A 598 43.37 -23.56 14.64
C VAL A 598 44.74 -23.45 15.30
N ARG A 599 45.30 -22.25 15.31
CA ARG A 599 46.48 -21.91 16.10
C ARG A 599 46.39 -20.47 16.62
N ILE A 600 47.17 -20.17 17.64
CA ILE A 600 47.40 -18.78 18.08
C ILE A 600 48.36 -18.13 17.08
N ALA A 601 47.99 -16.97 16.53
CA ALA A 601 48.78 -16.24 15.54
C ALA A 601 50.02 -15.57 16.15
N ASP A 602 49.92 -15.15 17.41
CA ASP A 602 50.95 -14.40 18.15
C ASP A 602 51.32 -15.06 19.50
N PRO A 603 51.80 -16.32 19.49
CA PRO A 603 52.00 -17.08 20.72
C PRO A 603 53.08 -16.48 21.62
N GLN A 604 52.85 -16.54 22.94
CA GLN A 604 53.80 -16.15 23.99
C GLN A 604 54.39 -17.39 24.71
N PRO A 605 55.63 -17.81 24.38
CA PRO A 605 56.30 -18.93 25.07
C PRO A 605 56.52 -18.66 26.57
N PRO A 606 56.62 -19.70 27.43
CA PRO A 606 56.58 -21.13 27.11
C PRO A 606 55.16 -21.75 27.14
N PHE A 607 54.13 -20.99 27.50
CA PHE A 607 52.78 -21.52 27.73
C PHE A 607 51.91 -21.59 26.48
N GLU A 608 52.29 -20.85 25.43
CA GLU A 608 51.62 -20.83 24.13
C GLU A 608 52.60 -21.26 23.03
N ASP A 609 52.11 -21.99 22.04
CA ASP A 609 52.88 -22.48 20.89
C ASP A 609 52.16 -22.19 19.56
N PRO A 610 52.89 -22.05 18.44
CA PRO A 610 52.33 -21.76 17.12
C PRO A 610 51.75 -23.00 16.40
N ILE A 611 51.56 -24.13 17.09
CA ILE A 611 51.23 -25.41 16.44
C ILE A 611 49.75 -25.41 16.04
N TRP A 612 49.49 -25.87 14.82
CA TRP A 612 48.13 -26.15 14.36
C TRP A 612 47.52 -27.31 15.15
N ARG A 613 46.36 -27.07 15.76
CA ARG A 613 45.61 -28.07 16.53
C ARG A 613 44.27 -28.32 15.88
N LEU A 614 43.91 -29.60 15.74
CA LEU A 614 42.58 -29.99 15.29
C LEU A 614 41.53 -29.49 16.29
N ALA A 615 40.62 -28.64 15.83
CA ALA A 615 39.55 -28.07 16.64
C ALA A 615 38.21 -28.77 16.46
N GLY A 616 37.97 -29.37 15.28
CA GLY A 616 36.75 -30.10 14.99
C GLY A 616 36.62 -30.44 13.50
N GLY A 617 35.44 -30.90 13.09
CA GLY A 617 35.15 -31.24 11.70
C GLY A 617 33.96 -32.18 11.55
N PHE A 618 33.64 -32.52 10.30
CA PHE A 618 32.53 -33.41 9.94
C PHE A 618 33.03 -34.52 9.04
N ARG A 619 32.44 -35.71 9.19
CA ARG A 619 32.72 -36.86 8.32
C ARG A 619 31.83 -36.90 7.08
N SER A 620 30.67 -36.25 7.15
CA SER A 620 29.68 -36.10 6.08
C SER A 620 28.82 -34.88 6.34
N THR A 621 28.24 -34.32 5.28
CA THR A 621 27.22 -33.25 5.29
C THR A 621 26.01 -33.78 4.52
N ALA A 622 24.83 -33.22 4.76
CA ALA A 622 23.60 -33.73 4.18
C ALA A 622 22.72 -32.59 3.66
N ASP A 623 21.87 -32.92 2.68
CA ASP A 623 20.99 -31.98 2.00
C ASP A 623 19.89 -31.40 2.92
N ASP A 624 19.51 -32.14 3.96
CA ASP A 624 18.54 -31.71 4.98
C ASP A 624 18.98 -30.45 5.75
N THR A 625 20.29 -30.17 5.79
CA THR A 625 20.91 -28.98 6.40
C THR A 625 21.58 -28.08 5.36
N ASP A 626 21.25 -28.26 4.08
CA ASP A 626 21.90 -27.59 2.93
C ASP A 626 23.44 -27.75 2.96
N PHE A 627 23.88 -28.95 3.31
CA PHE A 627 25.27 -29.36 3.44
C PHE A 627 26.09 -28.52 4.44
N THR A 628 25.43 -27.99 5.47
CA THR A 628 26.09 -27.20 6.51
C THR A 628 26.44 -28.01 7.76
N GLY A 629 27.42 -27.52 8.52
CA GLY A 629 27.83 -28.06 9.80
C GLY A 629 28.44 -26.98 10.70
N ILE A 630 28.40 -27.18 12.01
CA ILE A 630 28.90 -26.20 13.00
C ILE A 630 30.06 -26.77 13.80
N VAL A 631 31.17 -26.04 13.84
CA VAL A 631 32.33 -26.35 14.68
C VAL A 631 32.41 -25.31 15.80
N THR A 632 32.38 -25.79 17.05
CA THR A 632 32.65 -24.97 18.23
C THR A 632 34.07 -25.19 18.69
N ILE A 633 34.89 -24.15 18.61
CA ILE A 633 36.31 -24.17 18.93
C ILE A 633 36.49 -23.66 20.37
N PRO A 634 36.99 -24.49 21.31
CA PRO A 634 37.29 -24.03 22.65
C PRO A 634 38.52 -23.11 22.64
N LEU A 635 38.44 -21.99 23.34
CA LEU A 635 39.50 -20.99 23.48
C LEU A 635 40.02 -21.02 24.93
N SER A 636 41.34 -21.18 25.09
CA SER A 636 41.96 -21.42 26.41
C SER A 636 42.67 -20.22 27.01
N SER A 637 42.86 -19.14 26.24
CA SER A 637 43.62 -17.97 26.68
C SER A 637 42.85 -17.12 27.70
N ARG A 638 43.57 -16.61 28.71
CA ARG A 638 43.00 -15.65 29.68
C ARG A 638 42.83 -14.25 29.11
N HIS A 639 43.59 -13.91 28.08
CA HIS A 639 43.59 -12.62 27.40
C HIS A 639 43.18 -12.77 25.94
N PRO A 640 42.63 -11.73 25.30
CA PRO A 640 42.38 -11.73 23.86
C PRO A 640 43.62 -12.15 23.06
N ARG A 641 43.42 -13.10 22.13
CA ARG A 641 44.45 -13.64 21.21
C ARG A 641 43.93 -13.67 19.79
N TRP A 642 44.82 -13.40 18.85
CA TRP A 642 44.55 -13.67 17.45
C TRP A 642 44.68 -15.17 17.19
N TYR A 643 43.68 -15.73 16.53
CA TYR A 643 43.67 -17.10 16.06
C TYR A 643 43.66 -17.10 14.54
N GLU A 644 44.40 -18.03 13.96
CA GLU A 644 44.28 -18.40 12.56
C GLU A 644 43.56 -19.74 12.48
N TYR A 645 42.69 -19.89 11.50
CA TYR A 645 42.05 -21.17 11.18
C TYR A 645 42.35 -21.57 9.74
N ARG A 646 42.39 -22.89 9.53
CA ARG A 646 42.41 -23.49 8.20
C ARG A 646 41.55 -24.74 8.16
N THR A 647 41.00 -25.06 7.00
CA THR A 647 40.20 -26.27 6.80
C THR A 647 40.83 -27.19 5.77
N SER A 648 40.52 -28.50 5.84
CA SER A 648 41.03 -29.48 4.87
C SER A 648 40.52 -29.26 3.44
N ASN A 649 39.39 -28.55 3.28
CA ASN A 649 38.83 -28.12 2.00
C ASN A 649 39.29 -26.72 1.55
N ASN A 650 40.44 -26.26 2.04
CA ASN A 650 41.16 -25.07 1.55
C ASN A 650 40.51 -23.71 1.86
N HIS A 651 39.83 -23.58 3.00
CA HIS A 651 39.44 -22.28 3.56
C HIS A 651 40.41 -21.86 4.65
N THR A 652 40.67 -20.56 4.77
CA THR A 652 41.54 -20.00 5.81
C THR A 652 41.01 -18.64 6.25
N GLY A 653 41.28 -18.25 7.49
CA GLY A 653 41.00 -16.90 7.97
C GLY A 653 41.58 -16.67 9.36
N ARG A 654 41.23 -15.52 9.95
CA ARG A 654 41.69 -15.13 11.28
C ARG A 654 40.58 -14.47 12.09
N PHE A 655 40.65 -14.61 13.41
CA PHE A 655 39.73 -13.93 14.32
C PHE A 655 40.41 -13.57 15.64
N LEU A 656 39.88 -12.56 16.32
CA LEU A 656 40.32 -12.15 17.65
C LEU A 656 39.30 -12.66 18.68
N SER A 657 39.76 -13.41 19.69
CA SER A 657 38.89 -13.81 20.80
C SER A 657 38.44 -12.59 21.60
N ALA A 658 37.17 -12.54 22.00
CA ALA A 658 36.62 -11.39 22.72
C ALA A 658 37.24 -11.21 24.12
N PRO A 659 37.31 -9.98 24.64
CA PRO A 659 37.66 -9.73 26.03
C PRO A 659 36.54 -10.22 26.95
N ARG A 660 36.93 -10.63 28.16
CA ARG A 660 35.98 -11.08 29.18
C ARG A 660 34.99 -9.96 29.53
N PRO A 661 33.77 -10.31 29.97
CA PRO A 661 32.81 -9.35 30.50
C PRO A 661 33.45 -8.43 31.55
N GLY A 662 33.31 -7.13 31.38
CA GLY A 662 33.87 -6.07 32.22
C GLY A 662 35.30 -5.63 31.89
N GLN A 663 35.97 -6.20 30.89
CA GLN A 663 37.38 -5.93 30.60
C GLN A 663 37.59 -5.31 29.21
N LEU A 664 38.54 -4.37 29.10
CA LEU A 664 39.01 -3.86 27.81
C LEU A 664 40.28 -4.60 27.40
N SER A 665 40.56 -4.67 26.10
CA SER A 665 41.71 -5.39 25.56
C SER A 665 42.88 -4.44 25.28
N GLU A 666 44.07 -4.78 25.76
CA GLU A 666 45.30 -4.08 25.39
C GLU A 666 45.64 -4.27 23.90
N LYS A 667 45.20 -5.37 23.27
CA LYS A 667 45.43 -5.64 21.84
C LYS A 667 44.68 -4.69 20.91
N THR A 668 43.71 -3.96 21.43
CA THR A 668 42.91 -2.97 20.71
C THR A 668 43.08 -1.59 21.33
N ASP A 669 44.22 -1.32 21.99
CA ASP A 669 44.54 -0.05 22.64
C ASP A 669 43.48 0.40 23.66
N GLY A 670 42.86 -0.55 24.37
CA GLY A 670 41.81 -0.27 25.34
C GLY A 670 40.44 0.02 24.71
N LYS A 671 40.26 -0.23 23.41
CA LYS A 671 38.99 0.02 22.71
C LYS A 671 38.20 -1.27 22.52
N PHE A 672 36.89 -1.19 22.66
CA PHE A 672 35.97 -2.26 22.33
C PHE A 672 35.08 -1.82 21.17
N THR A 673 35.41 -2.26 19.95
CA THR A 673 34.69 -1.87 18.73
C THR A 673 33.80 -2.99 18.19
N PHE A 674 32.57 -2.66 17.83
CA PHE A 674 31.66 -3.53 17.07
C PHE A 674 30.90 -2.70 16.03
N LEU A 675 30.34 -3.37 15.02
CA LEU A 675 29.60 -2.73 13.93
C LEU A 675 28.11 -3.08 13.98
N SER A 676 27.26 -2.25 13.37
CA SER A 676 25.85 -2.60 13.17
C SER A 676 25.26 -2.00 11.89
N THR A 677 24.38 -2.76 11.23
CA THR A 677 23.60 -2.40 10.03
C THR A 677 22.52 -3.47 9.77
N SER A 678 21.73 -3.34 8.71
CA SER A 678 20.73 -4.32 8.23
C SER A 678 20.54 -4.19 6.71
N CYS A 679 19.69 -5.02 6.11
CA CYS A 679 19.20 -4.88 4.73
C CYS A 679 20.29 -5.04 3.63
N ILE A 680 20.31 -6.21 3.00
CA ILE A 680 21.12 -6.50 1.80
C ILE A 680 20.20 -6.93 0.66
N LEU A 681 20.03 -6.06 -0.34
CA LEU A 681 19.56 -6.46 -1.67
C LEU A 681 20.75 -6.55 -2.62
N PRO A 682 21.15 -7.76 -3.06
CA PRO A 682 22.23 -7.91 -4.03
C PRO A 682 21.96 -7.14 -5.31
N ARG A 683 23.05 -6.66 -5.92
CA ARG A 683 23.10 -5.92 -7.17
C ARG A 683 22.23 -4.67 -7.17
N PHE A 684 22.07 -4.04 -6.01
CA PHE A 684 21.42 -2.75 -5.86
C PHE A 684 22.45 -1.64 -5.56
N PRO A 685 22.39 -0.47 -6.23
CA PRO A 685 21.57 -0.18 -7.42
C PRO A 685 21.98 -1.05 -8.61
N TYR A 686 21.02 -1.37 -9.49
CA TYR A 686 21.25 -2.24 -10.64
C TYR A 686 22.34 -1.67 -11.58
N ASN A 687 23.36 -2.49 -11.84
CA ASN A 687 24.39 -2.23 -12.82
C ASN A 687 24.58 -3.49 -13.71
N PRO A 688 24.31 -3.42 -15.02
CA PRO A 688 24.44 -4.56 -15.92
C PRO A 688 25.89 -5.09 -16.03
N LEU A 689 26.88 -4.22 -15.75
CA LEU A 689 28.30 -4.54 -15.84
C LEU A 689 28.85 -5.16 -14.55
N ASP A 690 28.13 -5.07 -13.43
CA ASP A 690 28.54 -5.67 -12.17
C ASP A 690 28.15 -7.15 -12.11
N HIS A 691 28.81 -7.91 -11.23
CA HIS A 691 28.46 -9.31 -10.98
C HIS A 691 27.00 -9.42 -10.54
N ALA A 692 26.30 -10.49 -10.94
CA ALA A 692 24.88 -10.65 -10.65
C ALA A 692 24.56 -10.71 -9.14
N LEU A 693 25.55 -11.11 -8.34
CA LEU A 693 25.50 -11.21 -6.88
C LEU A 693 26.30 -10.11 -6.16
N ALA A 694 26.73 -9.05 -6.86
CA ALA A 694 27.55 -7.99 -6.26
C ALA A 694 26.81 -7.29 -5.11
N ILE A 695 27.52 -6.92 -4.05
CA ILE A 695 26.99 -6.15 -2.91
C ILE A 695 27.93 -4.96 -2.67
N PRO A 696 27.74 -3.83 -3.39
CA PRO A 696 28.60 -2.65 -3.27
C PRO A 696 28.87 -2.17 -1.84
N GLY A 697 27.87 -2.28 -0.95
CA GLY A 697 28.01 -1.96 0.47
C GLY A 697 29.07 -2.78 1.21
N LEU A 698 29.29 -4.04 0.82
CA LEU A 698 30.36 -4.85 1.38
C LEU A 698 31.74 -4.38 0.92
N ARG A 699 31.86 -3.77 -0.28
CA ARG A 699 33.11 -3.13 -0.72
C ARG A 699 33.46 -1.94 0.17
N HIS A 700 32.47 -1.09 0.44
CA HIS A 700 32.64 0.04 1.37
C HIS A 700 33.02 -0.41 2.78
N LEU A 701 32.41 -1.49 3.26
CA LEU A 701 32.75 -2.08 4.55
C LEU A 701 34.17 -2.67 4.54
N ALA A 702 34.55 -3.43 3.50
CA ALA A 702 35.87 -4.02 3.36
C ALA A 702 36.98 -2.95 3.39
N ASP A 703 36.75 -1.80 2.74
CA ASP A 703 37.70 -0.68 2.72
C ASP A 703 37.93 -0.07 4.11
N LYS A 704 36.91 -0.07 4.98
CA LYS A 704 36.98 0.55 6.31
C LYS A 704 37.35 -0.41 7.42
N LEU A 705 36.98 -1.68 7.29
CA LEU A 705 37.11 -2.69 8.33
C LEU A 705 38.53 -2.77 8.94
N PRO A 706 39.64 -2.73 8.16
CA PRO A 706 41.00 -2.78 8.72
C PRO A 706 41.31 -1.64 9.69
N SER A 707 40.68 -0.47 9.52
CA SER A 707 40.92 0.71 10.37
C SER A 707 40.09 0.71 11.66
N LEU A 708 39.01 -0.07 11.72
CA LEU A 708 38.04 -0.04 12.82
C LEU A 708 38.39 -1.02 13.94
N SER A 709 39.17 -2.07 13.64
CA SER A 709 39.47 -3.16 14.60
C SER A 709 38.21 -3.75 15.24
N ALA A 710 37.14 -3.90 14.45
CA ALA A 710 35.86 -4.41 14.93
C ALA A 710 35.95 -5.89 15.30
N GLN A 711 35.32 -6.26 16.42
CA GLN A 711 35.28 -7.64 16.88
C GLN A 711 34.17 -8.45 16.21
N PHE A 712 33.01 -7.83 15.99
CA PHE A 712 31.87 -8.45 15.33
C PHE A 712 30.97 -7.40 14.64
N MET A 713 30.17 -7.89 13.70
CA MET A 713 29.02 -7.23 13.10
C MET A 713 27.75 -7.74 13.78
N LEU A 714 26.94 -6.80 14.27
CA LEU A 714 25.57 -7.06 14.70
C LEU A 714 24.62 -6.68 13.56
N PHE A 715 24.19 -7.68 12.81
CA PHE A 715 23.35 -7.51 11.63
C PHE A 715 21.88 -7.67 12.01
N LEU A 716 21.10 -6.60 11.82
CA LEU A 716 19.76 -6.45 12.43
C LEU A 716 18.62 -6.99 11.56
N GLY A 717 18.93 -7.94 10.68
CA GLY A 717 17.98 -8.63 9.78
C GLY A 717 17.92 -8.05 8.37
N ASP A 718 17.01 -8.60 7.56
CA ASP A 718 16.98 -8.44 6.10
C ASP A 718 18.32 -8.85 5.43
N PHE A 719 18.89 -9.97 5.87
CA PHE A 719 20.11 -10.52 5.27
C PHE A 719 19.86 -11.03 3.85
N ILE A 720 18.65 -11.51 3.60
CA ILE A 720 18.12 -11.83 2.28
C ILE A 720 16.82 -11.05 2.06
N TYR A 721 16.45 -10.89 0.79
CA TYR A 721 15.11 -10.45 0.38
C TYR A 721 14.45 -11.57 -0.42
N ILE A 722 13.43 -12.22 0.15
CA ILE A 722 12.72 -13.31 -0.54
C ILE A 722 11.70 -12.83 -1.59
N ASP A 723 11.29 -11.57 -1.48
CA ASP A 723 10.12 -11.00 -2.16
C ASP A 723 10.43 -9.78 -3.03
N VAL A 724 11.59 -9.15 -2.86
CA VAL A 724 12.05 -8.01 -3.67
C VAL A 724 13.16 -8.45 -4.63
N PRO A 725 13.14 -8.03 -5.91
CA PRO A 725 12.08 -7.27 -6.59
C PRO A 725 10.87 -8.13 -6.99
N SER A 726 10.94 -9.45 -6.84
CA SER A 726 9.83 -10.37 -7.07
C SER A 726 10.02 -11.65 -6.27
N ARG A 727 8.97 -12.12 -5.60
CA ARG A 727 8.93 -13.47 -5.02
C ARG A 727 8.79 -14.52 -6.11
N PHE A 728 9.74 -15.45 -6.20
CA PHE A 728 9.71 -16.56 -7.18
C PHE A 728 9.19 -17.87 -6.60
N GLY A 729 9.22 -18.05 -5.28
CA GLY A 729 8.78 -19.27 -4.61
C GLY A 729 8.56 -19.07 -3.11
N LYS A 730 8.01 -20.11 -2.47
CA LYS A 730 7.78 -20.20 -1.01
C LYS A 730 8.41 -21.45 -0.39
N SER A 731 9.12 -22.26 -1.17
CA SER A 731 9.77 -23.49 -0.70
C SER A 731 11.03 -23.18 0.10
N ILE A 732 11.43 -24.10 0.97
CA ILE A 732 12.69 -24.03 1.72
C ILE A 732 13.90 -23.82 0.78
N ASP A 733 13.93 -24.53 -0.34
CA ASP A 733 15.02 -24.39 -1.33
C ASP A 733 15.13 -22.99 -1.93
N GLU A 734 14.02 -22.27 -2.06
CA GLU A 734 14.03 -20.89 -2.55
C GLU A 734 14.75 -19.97 -1.55
N TYR A 735 14.44 -20.09 -0.25
CA TYR A 735 15.14 -19.35 0.80
C TYR A 735 16.61 -19.74 0.87
N ARG A 736 16.93 -21.04 0.82
CA ARG A 736 18.32 -21.54 0.82
C ARG A 736 19.13 -20.98 -0.33
N MET A 737 18.57 -20.93 -1.55
CA MET A 737 19.22 -20.30 -2.70
C MET A 737 19.55 -18.83 -2.42
N GLN A 738 18.65 -18.05 -1.81
CA GLN A 738 18.91 -16.65 -1.48
C GLN A 738 20.08 -16.50 -0.49
N TYR A 739 20.13 -17.35 0.56
CA TYR A 739 21.29 -17.36 1.47
C TYR A 739 22.58 -17.71 0.74
N ARG A 740 22.58 -18.77 -0.09
CA ARG A 740 23.75 -19.15 -0.90
C ARG A 740 24.19 -18.01 -1.81
N GLN A 741 23.26 -17.29 -2.42
CA GLN A 741 23.57 -16.16 -3.31
C GLN A 741 24.25 -14.99 -2.58
N VAL A 742 23.82 -14.64 -1.36
CA VAL A 742 24.50 -13.61 -0.57
C VAL A 742 25.91 -14.07 -0.19
N TYR A 743 26.08 -15.32 0.25
CA TYR A 743 27.38 -15.87 0.60
C TYR A 743 28.31 -16.12 -0.60
N ALA A 744 27.75 -16.39 -1.78
CA ALA A 744 28.48 -16.53 -3.05
C ALA A 744 28.85 -15.19 -3.69
N SER A 745 28.43 -14.07 -3.08
CA SER A 745 28.83 -12.75 -3.56
C SER A 745 30.35 -12.62 -3.60
N PRO A 746 30.94 -12.09 -4.69
CA PRO A 746 32.38 -11.82 -4.74
C PRO A 746 32.81 -10.79 -3.69
N ASP A 747 31.88 -9.96 -3.21
CA ASP A 747 32.14 -8.92 -2.22
C ASP A 747 32.06 -9.43 -0.77
N TRP A 748 31.63 -10.69 -0.55
CA TRP A 748 31.51 -11.30 0.78
C TRP A 748 32.85 -11.64 1.42
N ALA A 749 33.73 -12.32 0.65
CA ALA A 749 34.99 -12.86 1.16
C ALA A 749 35.91 -11.82 1.84
N PRO A 750 36.09 -10.58 1.30
CA PRO A 750 36.94 -9.57 1.93
C PRO A 750 36.51 -9.13 3.34
N VAL A 751 35.22 -9.27 3.67
CA VAL A 751 34.67 -8.84 4.96
C VAL A 751 34.49 -10.03 5.90
N ALA A 752 33.81 -11.06 5.42
CA ALA A 752 33.21 -12.06 6.31
C ALA A 752 34.15 -13.18 6.76
N GLN A 753 35.27 -13.40 6.07
CA GLN A 753 36.25 -14.40 6.49
C GLN A 753 36.93 -14.06 7.82
N ASN A 754 36.96 -12.76 8.18
CA ASN A 754 37.72 -12.22 9.31
C ASN A 754 36.88 -11.42 10.32
N LEU A 755 35.57 -11.30 10.09
CA LEU A 755 34.65 -10.60 10.99
C LEU A 755 33.62 -11.61 11.50
N SER A 756 33.37 -11.63 12.80
CA SER A 756 32.27 -12.38 13.40
C SER A 756 30.94 -11.73 13.03
N TRP A 757 29.95 -12.51 12.62
CA TRP A 757 28.61 -12.01 12.32
C TRP A 757 27.57 -12.59 13.27
N ILE A 758 26.77 -11.72 13.87
CA ILE A 758 25.68 -12.07 14.79
C ILE A 758 24.39 -11.46 14.22
N HIS A 759 23.33 -12.26 14.12
CA HIS A 759 22.11 -11.88 13.40
C HIS A 759 20.89 -11.81 14.30
N VAL A 760 20.00 -10.90 13.94
CA VAL A 760 18.60 -10.82 14.39
C VAL A 760 17.69 -11.22 13.22
N LEU A 761 16.52 -11.80 13.51
CA LEU A 761 15.51 -12.12 12.51
C LEU A 761 14.69 -10.86 12.16
N ASP A 762 14.44 -10.62 10.88
CA ASP A 762 13.50 -9.61 10.40
C ASP A 762 12.52 -10.21 9.37
N ASP A 763 11.70 -9.36 8.75
CA ASP A 763 10.60 -9.82 7.92
C ASP A 763 11.03 -10.26 6.52
N HIS A 764 12.02 -9.67 5.87
CA HIS A 764 12.40 -10.13 4.52
C HIS A 764 13.09 -11.52 4.49
N GLU A 765 13.49 -12.04 5.65
CA GLU A 765 13.79 -13.47 5.81
C GLU A 765 12.55 -14.38 5.72
N ILE A 766 11.34 -13.83 5.88
CA ILE A 766 10.04 -14.54 5.89
C ILE A 766 9.11 -14.02 4.78
N SER A 767 8.66 -12.78 4.86
CA SER A 767 7.84 -12.02 3.91
C SER A 767 7.74 -10.57 4.42
N ASN A 768 7.77 -9.57 3.55
CA ASN A 768 7.63 -8.15 3.92
C ASN A 768 6.45 -7.90 4.89
N ASP A 769 6.71 -7.13 5.95
CA ASP A 769 5.79 -6.79 7.03
C ASP A 769 5.17 -7.99 7.79
N TRP A 770 5.87 -9.13 7.89
CA TRP A 770 5.35 -10.39 8.46
C TRP A 770 4.77 -10.28 9.89
N ASP A 771 3.45 -10.35 10.07
CA ASP A 771 2.75 -10.20 11.37
C ASP A 771 1.89 -11.41 11.75
N ALA A 772 2.08 -12.53 11.06
CA ALA A 772 1.24 -13.73 11.16
C ALA A 772 1.85 -14.83 12.05
N SER A 773 2.75 -14.46 12.98
CA SER A 773 3.42 -15.35 13.93
C SER A 773 4.04 -16.58 13.23
N ASN A 774 3.79 -17.80 13.70
CA ASN A 774 4.43 -19.02 13.19
C ASN A 774 3.66 -19.74 12.07
N THR A 775 2.79 -19.03 11.36
CA THR A 775 1.89 -19.59 10.33
C THR A 775 2.45 -19.50 8.90
N GLY A 776 1.76 -20.07 7.91
CA GLY A 776 2.07 -19.90 6.48
C GLY A 776 3.52 -20.24 6.11
N VAL A 777 4.22 -19.30 5.49
CA VAL A 777 5.61 -19.47 5.01
C VAL A 777 6.67 -19.48 6.12
N TYR A 778 6.29 -19.17 7.36
CA TYR A 778 7.23 -19.01 8.47
C TYR A 778 8.13 -20.23 8.69
N GLN A 779 7.58 -21.45 8.64
CA GLN A 779 8.39 -22.66 8.84
C GLN A 779 9.42 -22.86 7.72
N ALA A 780 9.04 -22.54 6.47
CA ALA A 780 9.94 -22.63 5.32
C ALA A 780 11.06 -21.57 5.35
N ALA A 781 10.79 -20.42 5.97
CA ALA A 781 11.72 -19.32 6.17
C ALA A 781 12.67 -19.54 7.36
N LEU A 782 12.14 -20.02 8.48
CA LEU A 782 12.88 -20.15 9.73
C LEU A 782 13.95 -21.25 9.66
N GLU A 783 13.72 -22.34 8.92
CA GLU A 783 14.72 -23.40 8.80
C GLU A 783 16.04 -22.87 8.19
N PRO A 784 16.06 -22.24 7.01
CA PRO A 784 17.28 -21.70 6.44
C PRO A 784 17.90 -20.61 7.32
N TRP A 785 17.10 -19.72 7.92
CA TRP A 785 17.63 -18.74 8.87
C TRP A 785 18.29 -19.41 10.08
N THR A 786 17.71 -20.51 10.57
CA THR A 786 18.26 -21.26 11.70
C THR A 786 19.60 -21.90 11.33
N THR A 787 19.63 -22.56 10.18
CA THR A 787 20.79 -23.26 9.62
C THR A 787 21.94 -22.29 9.32
N TYR A 788 21.65 -21.18 8.63
CA TYR A 788 22.68 -20.24 8.18
C TYR A 788 23.08 -19.20 9.24
N GLN A 789 22.21 -18.86 10.18
CA GLN A 789 22.40 -17.76 11.13
C GLN A 789 22.29 -18.18 12.59
N ALA A 790 21.12 -18.67 13.01
CA ALA A 790 20.74 -18.82 14.41
C ALA A 790 21.61 -19.80 15.20
N ASN A 791 22.05 -20.89 14.57
CA ASN A 791 22.76 -21.95 15.29
C ASN A 791 24.20 -21.54 15.68
N VAL A 792 24.77 -20.55 14.99
CA VAL A 792 26.09 -19.98 15.32
C VAL A 792 26.00 -18.62 16.00
N ASN A 793 24.78 -18.16 16.34
CA ASN A 793 24.57 -16.99 17.18
C ASN A 793 25.03 -17.24 18.64
N PRO A 794 25.07 -16.17 19.47
CA PRO A 794 25.33 -16.27 20.90
C PRO A 794 24.37 -17.20 21.64
N PRO A 795 24.60 -17.51 22.92
CA PRO A 795 23.66 -18.28 23.72
C PRO A 795 22.26 -17.64 23.77
N LYS A 796 21.22 -18.48 23.71
CA LYS A 796 19.82 -18.07 23.88
C LYS A 796 19.60 -17.33 25.20
N ALA A 797 18.55 -16.52 25.31
CA ALA A 797 18.29 -15.79 26.55
C ALA A 797 18.08 -16.70 27.77
N LEU A 798 18.43 -16.17 28.95
CA LEU A 798 18.09 -16.80 30.22
C LEU A 798 16.60 -16.61 30.48
N ARG A 799 15.95 -17.66 31.00
CA ARG A 799 14.58 -17.59 31.47
C ARG A 799 14.52 -16.65 32.69
N ALA A 800 13.57 -15.72 32.67
CA ALA A 800 13.30 -14.82 33.79
C ALA A 800 13.16 -15.58 35.12
N GLY A 801 13.69 -14.99 36.19
CA GLY A 801 13.72 -15.62 37.53
C GLY A 801 14.74 -16.74 37.69
N THR A 802 15.59 -17.03 36.70
CA THR A 802 16.65 -18.04 36.78
C THR A 802 18.03 -17.43 36.53
N SER A 803 19.07 -18.05 37.09
CA SER A 803 20.46 -17.59 36.92
C SER A 803 21.23 -18.33 35.83
N ASN A 804 20.79 -19.54 35.45
CA ASN A 804 21.52 -20.42 34.53
C ASN A 804 20.63 -21.20 33.55
N VAL A 805 19.30 -21.08 33.63
CA VAL A 805 18.40 -21.82 32.73
C VAL A 805 18.15 -21.01 31.47
N ARG A 806 18.52 -21.56 30.32
CA ARG A 806 18.34 -20.94 29.01
C ARG A 806 17.01 -21.39 28.39
N ARG A 807 16.34 -20.49 27.65
CA ARG A 807 15.13 -20.84 26.89
C ARG A 807 15.45 -21.88 25.82
N GLN A 808 14.60 -22.90 25.74
CA GLN A 808 14.61 -23.86 24.63
C GLN A 808 13.82 -23.26 23.46
N ASN A 809 14.24 -23.54 22.23
CA ASN A 809 13.57 -23.07 20.99
C ASN A 809 13.38 -21.54 20.84
N ALA A 810 14.01 -20.73 21.69
CA ALA A 810 14.05 -19.28 21.52
C ALA A 810 14.91 -18.86 20.32
N THR A 811 14.47 -17.78 19.67
CA THR A 811 15.13 -17.03 18.59
C THR A 811 15.71 -15.69 19.09
N TRP A 812 15.70 -15.46 20.40
CA TRP A 812 16.31 -14.30 21.06
C TRP A 812 17.48 -14.69 21.97
N TYR A 813 18.48 -13.82 22.04
CA TYR A 813 19.81 -14.15 22.57
C TYR A 813 20.31 -13.13 23.58
N THR A 814 21.22 -13.56 24.46
CA THR A 814 21.93 -12.64 25.35
C THR A 814 23.35 -13.09 25.63
N PHE A 815 24.27 -12.13 25.59
CA PHE A 815 25.67 -12.33 25.91
C PHE A 815 26.27 -11.06 26.51
N ALA A 816 27.48 -11.16 27.05
CA ALA A 816 28.23 -10.01 27.55
C ALA A 816 29.69 -10.15 27.10
N GLN A 817 30.28 -9.07 26.62
CA GLN A 817 31.65 -9.01 26.16
C GLN A 817 32.20 -7.62 26.36
N GLY A 818 33.44 -7.56 26.84
CA GLY A 818 34.07 -6.31 27.23
C GLY A 818 33.18 -5.43 28.12
N PRO A 819 33.05 -4.12 27.85
CA PRO A 819 32.33 -3.18 28.72
C PRO A 819 30.80 -3.20 28.53
N ALA A 820 30.25 -4.14 27.77
CA ALA A 820 28.84 -4.16 27.38
C ALA A 820 28.17 -5.54 27.57
N SER A 821 26.87 -5.51 27.87
CA SER A 821 25.98 -6.66 27.73
C SER A 821 24.96 -6.40 26.63
N PHE A 822 24.54 -7.48 25.96
CA PHE A 822 23.70 -7.45 24.76
C PHE A 822 22.44 -8.28 24.95
N PHE A 823 21.33 -7.77 24.43
CA PHE A 823 20.08 -8.51 24.28
C PHE A 823 19.59 -8.38 22.84
N LEU A 824 19.44 -9.50 22.15
CA LEU A 824 19.02 -9.55 20.75
C LEU A 824 17.58 -10.00 20.71
N MET A 825 16.70 -9.12 20.22
CA MET A 825 15.27 -9.36 20.15
C MET A 825 14.90 -10.25 18.95
N ASP A 826 13.67 -10.70 18.97
CA ASP A 826 12.94 -11.26 17.83
C ASP A 826 11.65 -10.45 17.81
N THR A 827 11.50 -9.62 16.80
CA THR A 827 10.38 -8.68 16.66
C THR A 827 9.40 -9.14 15.58
N ARG A 828 9.45 -10.41 15.15
CA ARG A 828 8.59 -10.95 14.07
C ARG A 828 7.83 -12.21 14.47
N SER A 829 8.47 -13.14 15.18
CA SER A 829 7.88 -14.47 15.43
C SER A 829 6.70 -14.45 16.40
N TYR A 830 6.69 -13.51 17.34
CA TYR A 830 5.77 -13.49 18.48
C TYR A 830 4.84 -12.27 18.52
N ARG A 831 4.99 -11.35 17.56
CA ARG A 831 4.22 -10.11 17.55
C ARG A 831 2.75 -10.34 17.21
N SER A 832 1.89 -9.50 17.77
CA SER A 832 0.50 -9.37 17.36
C SER A 832 0.40 -8.79 15.95
N ARG A 833 -0.74 -9.02 15.30
CA ARG A 833 -1.01 -8.46 13.96
C ARG A 833 -0.93 -6.92 13.96
N ASN A 834 -0.34 -6.37 12.91
CA ASN A 834 -0.15 -4.93 12.68
C ASN A 834 -1.48 -4.15 12.64
N LYS A 835 -2.58 -4.81 12.29
CA LYS A 835 -3.94 -4.24 12.26
C LYS A 835 -4.56 -3.97 13.64
N VAL A 836 -4.01 -4.55 14.72
CA VAL A 836 -4.50 -4.31 16.09
C VAL A 836 -4.21 -2.86 16.51
N PRO A 837 -5.12 -2.15 17.21
CA PRO A 837 -4.92 -0.78 17.66
C PRO A 837 -3.64 -0.56 18.48
N PHE A 838 -3.08 0.66 18.46
CA PHE A 838 -1.76 0.93 19.04
C PHE A 838 -1.75 0.94 20.58
N GLU A 839 -2.85 1.38 21.18
CA GLU A 839 -3.02 1.46 22.64
C GLU A 839 -3.65 0.19 23.25
N ASP A 840 -3.84 -0.87 22.48
CA ASP A 840 -4.38 -2.13 22.99
C ASP A 840 -3.39 -2.76 23.98
N GLU A 841 -3.87 -3.10 25.18
CA GLU A 841 -3.05 -3.63 26.28
C GLU A 841 -2.54 -5.06 26.01
N GLU A 842 -3.21 -5.82 25.15
CA GLU A 842 -2.83 -7.17 24.78
C GLU A 842 -1.91 -7.20 23.54
N LYS A 843 -1.78 -6.07 22.82
CA LYS A 843 -0.92 -5.98 21.65
C LYS A 843 0.55 -6.03 22.07
N THR A 844 1.27 -7.01 21.54
CA THR A 844 2.64 -7.31 21.93
C THR A 844 3.58 -7.41 20.74
N MET A 845 4.82 -6.92 20.89
CA MET A 845 5.89 -7.07 19.89
C MET A 845 6.69 -8.35 20.15
N LEU A 846 7.06 -8.58 21.42
CA LEU A 846 7.95 -9.67 21.81
C LEU A 846 7.21 -10.95 22.24
N GLY A 847 5.91 -10.87 22.49
CA GLY A 847 5.20 -11.92 23.21
C GLY A 847 5.58 -11.97 24.70
N ALA A 848 4.81 -12.74 25.47
CA ALA A 848 4.92 -12.72 26.93
C ALA A 848 6.27 -13.21 27.46
N GLU A 849 6.80 -14.33 26.92
CA GLU A 849 8.02 -14.96 27.43
C GLU A 849 9.27 -14.11 27.22
N GLN A 850 9.43 -13.59 26.00
CA GLN A 850 10.59 -12.78 25.65
C GLN A 850 10.54 -11.42 26.34
N LEU A 851 9.34 -10.80 26.46
CA LEU A 851 9.19 -9.56 27.21
C LEU A 851 9.60 -9.75 28.68
N GLU A 852 9.22 -10.87 29.31
CA GLU A 852 9.63 -11.20 30.67
C GLU A 852 11.15 -11.34 30.79
N ASP A 853 11.77 -12.11 29.91
CA ASP A 853 13.21 -12.34 29.88
C ASP A 853 13.99 -11.02 29.63
N PHE A 854 13.46 -10.15 28.76
CA PHE A 854 14.07 -8.87 28.42
C PHE A 854 14.01 -7.87 29.59
N LEU A 855 12.86 -7.76 30.25
CA LEU A 855 12.70 -6.91 31.44
C LEU A 855 13.59 -7.42 32.59
N ALA A 856 13.68 -8.73 32.78
CA ALA A 856 14.58 -9.33 33.76
C ALA A 856 16.05 -9.01 33.45
N TRP A 857 16.44 -9.07 32.17
CA TRP A 857 17.79 -8.70 31.74
C TRP A 857 18.11 -7.21 31.96
N LEU A 858 17.17 -6.30 31.69
CA LEU A 858 17.33 -4.86 32.00
C LEU A 858 17.47 -4.61 33.50
N ALA A 859 16.70 -5.33 34.32
CA ALA A 859 16.72 -5.23 35.78
C ALA A 859 18.01 -5.79 36.40
N ARG A 860 18.59 -6.84 35.81
CA ARG A 860 19.74 -7.57 36.36
C ARG A 860 20.99 -6.69 36.51
N PRO A 861 21.65 -6.68 37.68
CA PRO A 861 22.98 -6.11 37.87
C PRO A 861 24.01 -6.76 36.94
N GLU A 862 24.92 -5.96 36.39
CA GLU A 862 25.99 -6.48 35.53
C GLU A 862 27.32 -6.61 36.31
N PRO A 863 28.22 -7.54 35.89
CA PRO A 863 29.57 -7.63 36.41
C PRO A 863 30.32 -6.30 36.41
N ARG A 864 31.27 -6.15 37.35
CA ARG A 864 32.10 -4.95 37.45
C ARG A 864 32.81 -4.68 36.13
N GLY A 865 32.69 -3.44 35.65
CA GLY A 865 33.31 -2.97 34.39
C GLY A 865 32.34 -2.88 33.23
N ILE A 866 31.19 -3.56 33.29
CA ILE A 866 30.12 -3.36 32.29
C ILE A 866 29.35 -2.09 32.63
N LYS A 867 29.26 -1.19 31.65
CA LYS A 867 28.57 0.11 31.77
C LYS A 867 27.50 0.34 30.72
N TRP A 868 27.41 -0.55 29.74
CA TRP A 868 26.46 -0.43 28.63
C TRP A 868 25.56 -1.67 28.54
N LYS A 869 24.26 -1.43 28.41
CA LYS A 869 23.26 -2.42 27.99
C LYS A 869 22.83 -2.06 26.57
N ILE A 870 23.13 -2.94 25.63
CA ILE A 870 22.88 -2.75 24.19
C ILE A 870 21.76 -3.69 23.77
N VAL A 871 20.74 -3.13 23.13
CA VAL A 871 19.56 -3.85 22.68
C VAL A 871 19.56 -3.87 21.17
N ALA A 872 19.45 -5.05 20.57
CA ALA A 872 19.33 -5.22 19.12
C ALA A 872 17.86 -5.49 18.77
N SER A 873 17.25 -4.60 18.01
CA SER A 873 15.90 -4.71 17.48
C SER A 873 15.98 -4.71 15.96
N SER A 874 15.15 -5.49 15.25
CA SER A 874 15.18 -5.43 13.78
C SER A 874 14.54 -4.12 13.27
N VAL A 875 13.40 -3.76 13.88
CA VAL A 875 12.64 -2.53 13.57
C VAL A 875 12.99 -1.36 14.50
N PRO A 876 12.81 -0.10 14.06
CA PRO A 876 13.01 1.08 14.89
C PRO A 876 12.14 1.11 16.15
N PHE A 877 12.77 1.46 17.26
CA PHE A 877 12.13 1.71 18.55
C PHE A 877 11.43 3.07 18.60
N THR A 878 11.92 4.06 17.85
CA THR A 878 11.29 5.38 17.77
C THR A 878 9.95 5.36 17.02
N LYS A 879 9.01 6.19 17.48
CA LYS A 879 7.73 6.48 16.79
C LYS A 879 7.83 7.61 15.77
N ASN A 880 8.99 8.24 15.59
CA ASN A 880 9.18 9.39 14.70
C ASN A 880 9.20 9.04 13.20
N TRP A 881 9.07 7.77 12.82
CA TRP A 881 8.79 7.38 11.43
C TRP A 881 7.28 7.09 11.25
N PRO A 882 6.47 8.08 10.81
CA PRO A 882 5.02 7.92 10.68
C PRO A 882 4.59 7.01 9.51
N VAL A 883 5.47 6.81 8.51
CA VAL A 883 5.22 5.88 7.39
C VAL A 883 5.34 4.45 7.92
N ASN A 884 4.45 3.52 7.59
CA ASN A 884 4.50 2.14 8.08
C ASN A 884 4.67 2.00 9.62
N VAL A 885 4.20 2.98 10.41
CA VAL A 885 4.39 3.00 11.87
C VAL A 885 3.82 1.76 12.57
N ARG A 886 2.82 1.11 11.95
CA ARG A 886 2.16 -0.10 12.45
C ARG A 886 3.10 -1.28 12.62
N ASP A 887 4.12 -1.35 11.75
CA ASP A 887 5.08 -2.45 11.69
C ASP A 887 6.25 -2.28 12.69
N THR A 888 6.53 -1.03 13.08
CA THR A 888 7.59 -0.66 14.03
C THR A 888 7.08 -0.56 15.47
N TRP A 889 7.97 -0.34 16.45
CA TRP A 889 7.58 -0.10 17.85
C TRP A 889 6.63 1.09 18.05
N GLY A 890 6.57 2.04 17.11
CA GLY A 890 5.56 3.11 17.11
C GLY A 890 4.11 2.60 17.06
N GLY A 891 3.89 1.36 16.62
CA GLY A 891 2.60 0.67 16.61
C GLY A 891 2.28 -0.15 17.86
N PHE A 892 3.20 -0.23 18.84
CA PHE A 892 3.12 -1.09 20.04
C PHE A 892 3.35 -0.25 21.31
N LEU A 893 2.55 0.82 21.47
CA LEU A 893 2.86 1.90 22.42
C LEU A 893 2.81 1.48 23.89
N VAL A 894 1.95 0.52 24.26
CA VAL A 894 1.83 0.03 25.64
C VAL A 894 3.06 -0.75 26.07
N GLU A 895 3.46 -1.77 25.30
CA GLU A 895 4.66 -2.56 25.58
C GLU A 895 5.94 -1.69 25.49
N ARG A 896 6.00 -0.80 24.49
CA ARG A 896 7.09 0.16 24.32
C ARG A 896 7.29 1.03 25.57
N ARG A 897 6.20 1.54 26.15
CA ARG A 897 6.25 2.35 27.39
C ARG A 897 6.82 1.54 28.56
N ARG A 898 6.34 0.31 28.75
CA ARG A 898 6.84 -0.60 29.81
C ARG A 898 8.34 -0.85 29.67
N ILE A 899 8.82 -1.01 28.44
CA ILE A 899 10.24 -1.16 28.14
C ILE A 899 11.03 0.12 28.45
N LEU A 900 10.54 1.30 28.05
CA LEU A 900 11.18 2.58 28.34
C LEU A 900 11.37 2.80 29.84
N GLU A 901 10.35 2.50 30.64
CA GLU A 901 10.43 2.60 32.11
C GLU A 901 11.53 1.69 32.67
N ALA A 902 11.64 0.45 32.17
CA ALA A 902 12.69 -0.48 32.56
C ALA A 902 14.10 -0.03 32.11
N MET A 903 14.20 0.60 30.94
CA MET A 903 15.45 1.20 30.45
C MET A 903 15.87 2.38 31.32
N TRP A 904 14.94 3.27 31.70
CA TRP A 904 15.23 4.39 32.61
C TRP A 904 15.58 3.90 34.02
N ASP A 905 14.96 2.82 34.50
CA ASP A 905 15.35 2.17 35.75
C ASP A 905 16.81 1.67 35.69
N ALA A 906 17.23 1.07 34.57
CA ALA A 906 18.63 0.70 34.35
C ALA A 906 19.56 1.92 34.27
N GLY A 907 19.11 2.99 33.60
CA GLY A 907 19.80 4.27 33.53
C GLY A 907 20.04 4.90 34.91
N ALA A 908 19.03 4.90 35.78
CA ALA A 908 19.14 5.41 37.15
C ALA A 908 20.13 4.61 38.02
N ARG A 909 20.37 3.33 37.70
CA ARG A 909 21.41 2.48 38.31
C ARG A 909 22.82 2.73 37.75
N GLY A 910 22.98 3.67 36.82
CA GLY A 910 24.27 4.04 36.23
C GLY A 910 24.68 3.18 35.03
N MET A 911 23.71 2.66 34.27
CA MET A 911 23.94 1.96 33.00
C MET A 911 23.60 2.87 31.82
N GLY A 912 24.46 2.96 30.81
CA GLY A 912 24.07 3.48 29.50
C GLY A 912 23.19 2.47 28.77
N VAL A 913 22.03 2.88 28.26
CA VAL A 913 21.13 2.01 27.48
C VAL A 913 21.07 2.50 26.04
N LEU A 914 21.42 1.62 25.11
CA LEU A 914 21.46 1.90 23.68
C LEU A 914 20.65 0.85 22.92
N VAL A 915 19.70 1.30 22.10
CA VAL A 915 18.96 0.48 21.14
C VAL A 915 19.60 0.64 19.77
N LEU A 916 19.82 -0.47 19.09
CA LEU A 916 20.30 -0.55 17.71
C LEU A 916 19.16 -1.11 16.86
N SER A 917 18.84 -0.46 15.75
CA SER A 917 17.74 -0.85 14.86
C SER A 917 18.04 -0.67 13.38
N GLY A 918 17.28 -1.36 12.53
CA GLY A 918 17.43 -1.39 11.08
C GLY A 918 16.15 -1.04 10.32
N ASP A 919 15.83 -1.81 9.27
CA ASP A 919 14.57 -1.82 8.49
C ASP A 919 14.30 -0.59 7.57
N ARG A 920 14.47 0.65 8.05
CA ARG A 920 13.94 1.85 7.35
C ARG A 920 14.67 2.34 6.09
N HIS A 921 15.80 1.74 5.76
CA HIS A 921 16.75 2.17 4.74
C HIS A 921 17.19 3.65 4.85
N GLU A 922 17.09 4.20 6.04
CA GLU A 922 17.44 5.56 6.42
C GLU A 922 18.26 5.51 7.72
N PHE A 923 18.96 6.60 8.04
CA PHE A 923 19.67 6.72 9.31
C PHE A 923 18.97 7.72 10.23
N ALA A 924 18.73 7.35 11.49
CA ALA A 924 18.38 8.30 12.54
C ALA A 924 18.99 7.94 13.90
N ALA A 925 19.32 8.98 14.67
CA ALA A 925 19.68 8.89 16.07
C ALA A 925 18.58 9.58 16.90
N THR A 926 18.05 8.88 17.90
CA THR A 926 16.95 9.35 18.74
C THR A 926 17.32 9.21 20.22
N LYS A 927 16.92 10.17 21.05
CA LYS A 927 17.04 10.14 22.50
C LYS A 927 15.65 9.95 23.12
N PHE A 928 15.53 9.10 24.13
CA PHE A 928 14.31 8.88 24.90
C PHE A 928 14.48 9.40 26.33
N PRO A 929 14.26 10.70 26.57
CA PRO A 929 14.33 11.26 27.91
C PRO A 929 13.20 10.71 28.80
N PRO A 930 13.44 10.51 30.11
CA PRO A 930 12.35 10.26 31.05
C PRO A 930 11.40 11.47 31.13
N PRO A 931 10.12 11.27 31.46
CA PRO A 931 9.17 12.37 31.62
C PRO A 931 9.63 13.37 32.69
N GLU A 932 9.38 14.66 32.46
CA GLU A 932 9.72 15.72 33.40
C GLU A 932 9.01 15.51 34.75
N GLY A 933 9.74 15.68 35.86
CA GLY A 933 9.22 15.46 37.21
C GLY A 933 9.02 14.00 37.62
N SER A 934 9.40 13.03 36.78
CA SER A 934 9.37 11.60 37.12
C SER A 934 10.48 11.20 38.11
N LYS A 935 10.46 9.93 38.57
CA LYS A 935 11.46 9.40 39.51
C LYS A 935 12.87 9.25 38.91
N TRP A 936 13.01 9.34 37.58
CA TRP A 936 14.28 9.09 36.90
C TRP A 936 15.01 10.39 36.58
N PRO A 937 16.35 10.46 36.79
CA PRO A 937 17.13 11.63 36.41
C PRO A 937 17.25 11.73 34.88
N ALA A 938 17.47 12.94 34.36
CA ALA A 938 17.68 13.14 32.91
C ALA A 938 18.88 12.36 32.34
N SER A 939 19.86 12.01 33.19
CA SER A 939 21.00 11.15 32.85
C SER A 939 20.62 9.70 32.56
N ALA A 940 19.42 9.25 32.96
CA ALA A 940 18.91 7.91 32.70
C ALA A 940 18.33 7.73 31.29
N ALA A 941 18.37 8.77 30.44
CA ALA A 941 17.83 8.71 29.08
C ALA A 941 18.47 7.59 28.25
N ALA A 942 17.62 6.77 27.63
CA ALA A 942 18.04 5.78 26.65
C ALA A 942 18.24 6.44 25.28
N HIS A 943 19.02 5.80 24.42
CA HIS A 943 19.29 6.28 23.06
C HIS A 943 19.01 5.18 22.05
N GLU A 944 18.60 5.55 20.85
CA GLU A 944 18.54 4.68 19.69
C GLU A 944 19.44 5.19 18.58
N ILE A 945 20.13 4.25 17.92
CA ILE A 945 20.85 4.46 16.67
C ILE A 945 20.28 3.48 15.64
N SER A 946 19.43 3.99 14.76
CA SER A 946 18.85 3.23 13.66
C SER A 946 19.68 3.44 12.40
N THR A 947 20.29 2.37 11.87
CA THR A 947 21.23 2.45 10.74
C THR A 947 20.96 1.37 9.70
N SER A 948 20.39 1.77 8.56
CA SER A 948 20.21 0.91 7.39
C SER A 948 20.20 1.75 6.09
N PRO A 949 20.42 1.15 4.92
CA PRO A 949 20.74 -0.25 4.66
C PRO A 949 22.24 -0.47 4.43
N LEU A 950 22.75 -1.69 4.60
CA LEU A 950 24.11 -2.03 4.16
C LEU A 950 24.19 -1.96 2.64
N ASN A 951 23.17 -2.46 1.92
CA ASN A 951 23.10 -2.38 0.47
C ASN A 951 21.66 -2.40 -0.04
N GLN A 952 21.00 -1.24 -0.14
CA GLN A 952 19.63 -1.11 -0.67
C GLN A 952 19.36 0.36 -1.06
N PHE A 953 18.21 0.65 -1.68
CA PHE A 953 17.79 2.03 -1.96
C PHE A 953 17.66 2.85 -0.68
N ALA A 954 17.97 4.14 -0.77
CA ALA A 954 17.50 5.11 0.20
C ALA A 954 16.10 5.60 -0.21
N SER A 955 15.24 5.89 0.78
CA SER A 955 13.97 6.55 0.49
C SER A 955 14.20 7.85 -0.29
N PRO A 956 13.51 8.07 -1.42
CA PRO A 956 13.69 9.28 -2.22
C PRO A 956 13.16 10.54 -1.52
N PHE A 957 12.33 10.38 -0.49
CA PHE A 957 11.77 11.47 0.30
C PHE A 957 12.06 11.24 1.78
N PRO A 958 12.53 12.26 2.52
CA PRO A 958 12.74 12.12 3.95
C PRO A 958 11.42 11.80 4.68
N THR A 959 11.39 10.71 5.46
CA THR A 959 10.20 10.22 6.14
C THR A 959 10.20 10.42 7.66
N TYR A 960 11.35 10.65 8.31
CA TYR A 960 11.44 10.87 9.77
C TYR A 960 10.92 12.26 10.17
N LYS A 961 10.04 12.32 11.17
CA LYS A 961 9.42 13.56 11.67
C LYS A 961 9.34 13.59 13.21
N GLN A 962 9.89 14.65 13.80
CA GLN A 962 9.70 14.98 15.21
C GLN A 962 8.28 15.54 15.42
N THR A 963 7.49 14.95 16.32
CA THR A 963 6.12 15.43 16.62
C THR A 963 5.86 15.79 18.07
N ASP A 964 6.69 15.30 19.00
CA ASP A 964 6.58 15.56 20.44
C ASP A 964 7.98 15.61 21.09
N GLU A 965 8.04 15.59 22.41
CA GLU A 965 9.28 15.62 23.20
C GLU A 965 9.63 14.26 23.84
N GLU A 966 8.89 13.19 23.52
CA GLU A 966 9.14 11.84 24.04
C GLU A 966 10.25 11.13 23.26
N ASP A 967 10.25 11.31 21.95
CA ASP A 967 11.25 10.75 21.03
C ASP A 967 12.07 11.90 20.44
N VAL A 968 13.19 12.26 21.07
CA VAL A 968 13.97 13.46 20.70
C VAL A 968 14.98 13.14 19.61
N LYS A 969 14.74 13.63 18.40
CA LYS A 969 15.67 13.52 17.26
C LYS A 969 17.02 14.18 17.58
N LEU A 970 18.09 13.40 17.51
CA LEU A 970 19.47 13.88 17.57
C LEU A 970 20.03 14.14 16.18
N LYS A 971 19.85 13.19 15.26
CA LYS A 971 20.33 13.29 13.88
C LYS A 971 19.46 12.46 12.94
N TYR A 972 19.36 12.90 11.70
CA TYR A 972 18.65 12.19 10.64
C TYR A 972 19.35 12.40 9.29
N ILE A 973 19.62 11.30 8.58
CA ILE A 973 20.25 11.27 7.24
C ILE A 973 19.50 10.22 6.39
N PRO A 974 18.58 10.64 5.50
CA PRO A 974 17.78 9.69 4.72
C PRO A 974 18.55 9.05 3.57
N SER A 975 19.47 9.79 2.94
CA SER A 975 20.15 9.40 1.70
C SER A 975 21.31 8.44 1.90
N GLY A 976 21.60 7.65 0.87
CA GLY A 976 22.77 6.78 0.76
C GLY A 976 22.39 5.31 0.58
N SER A 977 23.02 4.64 -0.39
CA SER A 977 22.73 3.25 -0.75
C SER A 977 23.40 2.21 0.16
N SER A 978 24.42 2.65 0.91
CA SER A 978 25.12 1.84 1.90
C SER A 978 25.36 2.65 3.16
N LYS A 979 25.00 2.09 4.31
CA LYS A 979 25.15 2.67 5.64
C LYS A 979 25.54 1.61 6.65
N PHE A 980 26.53 1.89 7.47
CA PHE A 980 26.85 1.07 8.64
C PHE A 980 27.42 1.94 9.76
N GLY A 981 27.18 1.50 10.98
CA GLY A 981 27.67 2.15 12.20
C GLY A 981 28.87 1.43 12.79
N ALA A 982 29.86 2.18 13.28
CA ALA A 982 30.92 1.68 14.13
C ALA A 982 30.77 2.24 15.55
N PHE A 983 30.77 1.35 16.54
CA PHE A 983 30.57 1.66 17.94
C PHE A 983 31.83 1.28 18.71
N THR A 984 32.52 2.28 19.26
CA THR A 984 33.77 2.10 20.00
C THR A 984 33.56 2.50 21.45
N ILE A 985 33.74 1.57 22.38
CA ILE A 985 33.66 1.85 23.82
C ILE A 985 35.07 1.89 24.41
N GLU A 986 35.40 2.95 25.12
CA GLU A 986 36.67 3.14 25.82
C GLU A 986 36.46 3.92 27.14
N ASN A 987 37.49 3.95 27.98
CA ASN A 987 37.46 4.71 29.23
C ASN A 987 38.22 6.03 29.05
N ILE A 988 37.50 7.15 29.07
CA ILE A 988 38.06 8.50 28.92
C ILE A 988 37.87 9.22 30.25
N GLU A 989 38.96 9.73 30.85
CA GLU A 989 38.91 10.47 32.13
C GLU A 989 38.21 9.73 33.29
N GLY A 990 38.21 8.39 33.24
CA GLY A 990 37.56 7.53 34.25
C GLY A 990 36.09 7.21 33.98
N ASP A 991 35.48 7.82 32.96
CA ASP A 991 34.11 7.54 32.52
C ASP A 991 34.10 6.61 31.29
N SER A 992 33.18 5.65 31.26
CA SER A 992 32.99 4.79 30.09
C SER A 992 32.22 5.54 29.01
N SER A 993 32.87 5.76 27.87
CA SER A 993 32.35 6.53 26.74
C SER A 993 32.16 5.62 25.53
N LEU A 994 31.04 5.79 24.83
CA LEU A 994 30.70 5.09 23.59
C LEU A 994 30.74 6.11 22.44
N HIS A 995 31.74 5.98 21.59
CA HIS A 995 31.90 6.75 20.36
C HIS A 995 31.21 6.03 19.20
N TYR A 996 30.33 6.72 18.50
CA TYR A 996 29.63 6.23 17.32
C TYR A 996 30.10 6.98 16.07
N GLN A 997 30.39 6.25 15.00
CA GLN A 997 30.68 6.77 13.67
C GLN A 997 29.75 6.12 12.65
N LEU A 998 29.05 6.96 11.87
CA LEU A 998 28.22 6.55 10.74
C LEU A 998 29.04 6.67 9.45
N TYR A 999 29.07 5.59 8.69
CA TYR A 999 29.57 5.58 7.32
C TYR A 999 28.40 5.53 6.34
N VAL A 1000 28.41 6.39 5.32
CA VAL A 1000 27.45 6.43 4.21
C VAL A 1000 28.23 6.36 2.90
N ASP A 1001 27.93 5.37 2.06
CA ASP A 1001 28.59 5.11 0.77
C ASP A 1001 30.13 5.17 0.87
N GLY A 1002 30.67 4.53 1.92
CA GLY A 1002 32.11 4.43 2.21
C GLY A 1002 32.75 5.66 2.87
N LYS A 1003 32.00 6.72 3.17
CA LYS A 1003 32.51 7.95 3.79
C LYS A 1003 31.91 8.17 5.17
N GLU A 1004 32.71 8.65 6.13
CA GLU A 1004 32.17 9.06 7.42
C GLU A 1004 31.24 10.28 7.23
N ALA A 1005 29.98 10.15 7.65
CA ALA A 1005 28.94 11.15 7.45
C ALA A 1005 28.52 11.84 8.75
N TRP A 1006 28.65 11.16 9.89
CA TRP A 1006 28.32 11.71 11.21
C TRP A 1006 29.01 10.92 12.32
N ASN A 1007 29.31 11.57 13.44
CA ASN A 1007 29.79 10.93 14.64
C ASN A 1007 29.19 11.58 15.89
N THR A 1008 29.19 10.84 17.01
CA THR A 1008 28.77 11.33 18.33
C THR A 1008 29.41 10.53 19.44
N THR A 1009 29.45 11.06 20.65
CA THR A 1009 29.93 10.35 21.85
C THR A 1009 28.86 10.39 22.92
N LEU A 1010 28.50 9.22 23.43
CA LEU A 1010 27.61 9.05 24.57
C LEU A 1010 28.45 8.66 25.79
N VAL A 1011 28.14 9.24 26.95
CA VAL A 1011 28.80 8.90 28.21
C VAL A 1011 27.84 8.08 29.06
N ALA A 1012 28.32 7.00 29.68
CA ALA A 1012 27.49 6.16 30.54
C ALA A 1012 26.88 6.98 31.69
N ALA A 1013 25.65 6.66 32.08
CA ALA A 1013 24.95 7.35 33.15
C ALA A 1013 25.72 7.24 34.48
N LYS A 1014 25.84 8.35 35.22
CA LYS A 1014 26.37 8.33 36.59
C LYS A 1014 25.26 7.95 37.57
N PRO A 1015 25.52 7.06 38.54
CA PRO A 1015 24.53 6.69 39.55
C PRO A 1015 24.11 7.95 40.35
N SER A 1016 22.82 8.07 40.64
CA SER A 1016 22.32 9.20 41.43
C SER A 1016 22.87 9.14 42.85
N SER A 1017 23.24 10.29 43.44
CA SER A 1017 23.76 10.35 44.82
C SER A 1017 22.76 9.88 45.89
N ASN A 1018 21.48 9.73 45.53
CA ASN A 1018 20.40 9.30 46.42
C ASN A 1018 20.13 7.78 46.37
N SER A 1019 20.80 7.02 45.49
CA SER A 1019 20.65 5.57 45.41
C SER A 1019 21.78 4.86 46.16
N SER A 1020 21.92 5.10 47.47
CA SER A 1020 22.61 4.16 48.34
C SER A 1020 21.70 2.96 48.54
N GLY A 1021 21.69 2.05 47.55
CA GLY A 1021 20.99 0.78 47.65
C GLY A 1021 21.47 0.03 48.89
N SER A 1022 20.52 -0.36 49.73
CA SER A 1022 20.77 -1.22 50.88
C SER A 1022 21.39 -2.54 50.40
N ILE A 1023 22.35 -3.11 51.15
CA ILE A 1023 22.92 -4.44 50.89
C ILE A 1023 21.83 -5.51 50.67
N TRP A 1024 20.65 -5.29 51.25
CA TRP A 1024 19.48 -6.17 51.13
C TRP A 1024 18.83 -6.17 49.74
N ASP A 1025 18.98 -5.10 48.93
CA ASP A 1025 18.48 -5.07 47.56
C ASP A 1025 19.39 -5.87 46.60
N PHE A 1026 20.65 -6.09 46.97
CA PHE A 1026 21.61 -6.90 46.21
C PHE A 1026 21.41 -8.40 46.44
N LEU A 1027 20.72 -8.81 47.51
CA LEU A 1027 20.53 -10.20 47.94
C LEU A 1027 19.16 -10.79 47.53
N LYS A 1028 18.32 -10.05 46.79
CA LYS A 1028 16.97 -10.48 46.36
C LYS A 1028 16.92 -11.19 45.00
N PHE A 1029 18.06 -11.50 44.39
CA PHE A 1029 18.14 -12.20 43.09
C PHE A 1029 18.77 -13.57 43.22
#